data_AF-A0AAU8ARR1-F1
#
_entry.id   AF-A0AAU8ARR1-F1
#
_cell.length_a   1.000
_cell.length_b   1.000
_cell.length_c   1.000
_cell.angle_alpha   90.00
_cell.angle_beta   90.00
_cell.angle_gamma   90.00
#
_symmetry.space_group_name_H-M   'P 1'
#
loop_
_entity.id
_entity.type
_entity.pdbx_description
1 polymer ?
#
loop_
_entity_poly.entity_id
_entity_poly.type
_entity_poly.pdbx_seq_one_letter_code
_entity_poly.pdbx_strand_id
1 'polypeptide(L)'
;MAEGSERFADRREAGRRLASRLASMGLDQPVVYALPRGGVPVALEVARALRAPLDLIFVRKIGAPGAPEVALGAIVDGETPQTVINEDVLRSSGGDTSYLERARARELQELERRRTRYLGDRRQVSPKGRTAVIVDDGLATGATMKAAIIAMRRQGASSICVAVPVAPARVAEEFAGLADRVVCLIPASRFYGVGGFYDDFHQLSDEETLGLLRQAWAEEAAPEPRAALSRRSVSVPPLSLAGELAVPADPRGLVIFAHGSGSSRLSPRNRAVAEVLNARGFATLLFDLLTPHEAQDRRNVFDIPLLAERVVEAVAYVGGEPDVAELPVGLFGASTGAAAALVAAGELGPRIGAVVSRGGRPDLAGAHLGRVTAPTLLIVGGNDGHVLTLNRQALYALTCEKLLKIVPGASHLFEEPGTLEAATDMACTWFEHYLQLSPEAVHPRPEEHLRGPDEIVAALRAAVNPLPEPEDPSFGAAFDDYGSARVVLLGEASHGSSEFYRARAAITRRLIERHGFTLVAAEADWPDAAAIDRHIRGKPGASSRRVPFTRFPAWMWRNREFDEFVASLRDHNAKVEPDEQVRFTGLDLYSMTASIAAVLEYLDRVDPAAAKEARKRYACIDPWSQELSAYGRASLSRGYALCEAPVMRTLLDLLQSELHYAARDGDDFFDAVQNARLVANAERYYRVMYYGSHESWNLRDSHMFETLRRVLDRAGPESRAVVWAHNSHIGDARFTDMGSARGELNIGQLCREEFGRQAVLIGFGTHGGTVAAASEWDAPMEVKAVRPSRPDSYEALFHGVGEPRFLLDMGRDMDPALRRALRDPRLERYIGVIYRPETERWSHYSHATLPDQYDAFVWFDETRAVTPVPTRVIAGEEETYPFGL
;
A
#
# COMPACT_ATOMS: atom_id res chain seq x y z
N MET A 1 -46.41 12.73 46.01
CA MET A 1 -45.21 13.52 45.65
C MET A 1 -44.05 12.55 45.57
N ALA A 2 -43.40 12.42 44.42
CA ALA A 2 -42.17 11.67 44.26
C ALA A 2 -41.12 12.66 43.77
N GLU A 3 -40.22 13.07 44.67
CA GLU A 3 -39.05 13.91 44.40
C GLU A 3 -38.07 13.11 43.55
N GLY A 4 -38.23 13.16 42.23
CA GLY A 4 -37.19 12.78 41.28
C GLY A 4 -36.35 14.01 40.97
N SER A 5 -35.02 13.86 41.02
CA SER A 5 -34.00 14.88 40.75
C SER A 5 -34.50 16.08 39.92
N GLU A 6 -34.44 17.29 40.49
CA GLU A 6 -34.75 18.55 39.80
C GLU A 6 -33.75 18.89 38.67
N ARG A 7 -32.77 18.00 38.39
CA ARG A 7 -31.72 18.19 37.40
C ARG A 7 -31.55 16.96 36.51
N PHE A 8 -31.19 17.18 35.25
CA PHE A 8 -30.83 16.16 34.26
C PHE A 8 -29.31 15.96 34.27
N ALA A 9 -28.81 14.74 34.06
CA ALA A 9 -27.37 14.51 33.95
C ALA A 9 -26.77 15.27 32.75
N ASP A 10 -27.43 15.22 31.60
CA ASP A 10 -27.03 15.91 30.37
C ASP A 10 -28.24 16.18 29.45
N ARG A 11 -28.00 16.82 28.30
CA ARG A 11 -29.03 17.09 27.28
C ARG A 11 -29.65 15.82 26.69
N ARG A 12 -28.93 14.70 26.69
CA ARG A 12 -29.40 13.42 26.13
C ARG A 12 -30.40 12.75 27.07
N GLU A 13 -30.16 12.77 28.38
CA GLU A 13 -31.12 12.31 29.37
C GLU A 13 -32.42 13.13 29.33
N ALA A 14 -32.28 14.45 29.25
CA ALA A 14 -33.43 15.36 29.07
C ALA A 14 -34.22 15.03 27.80
N GLY A 15 -33.53 14.77 26.68
CA GLY A 15 -34.10 14.29 25.43
C GLY A 15 -34.87 12.98 25.58
N ARG A 16 -34.30 11.95 26.22
CA ARG A 16 -34.97 10.65 26.44
C ARG A 16 -36.24 10.76 27.28
N ARG A 17 -36.22 11.59 28.33
CA ARG A 17 -37.42 11.86 29.16
C ARG A 17 -38.50 12.61 28.37
N LEU A 18 -38.10 13.59 27.56
CA LEU A 18 -39.01 14.38 26.73
C LEU A 18 -39.64 13.52 25.62
N ALA A 19 -38.81 12.68 24.99
CA ALA A 19 -39.20 11.71 23.98
C ALA A 19 -40.25 10.72 24.52
N SER A 20 -40.05 10.23 25.74
CA SER A 20 -40.98 9.30 26.40
C SER A 20 -42.37 9.94 26.61
N ARG A 21 -42.41 11.25 26.93
CA ARG A 21 -43.67 11.99 27.06
C ARG A 21 -44.34 12.18 25.70
N LEU A 22 -43.58 12.57 24.68
CA LEU A 22 -44.09 12.82 23.33
C LEU A 22 -44.60 11.57 22.62
N ALA A 23 -43.94 10.42 22.81
CA ALA A 23 -44.33 9.15 22.19
C ALA A 23 -45.77 8.72 22.56
N SER A 24 -46.22 9.08 23.78
CA SER A 24 -47.58 8.79 24.24
C SER A 24 -48.68 9.67 23.63
N MET A 25 -48.33 10.69 22.83
CA MET A 25 -49.26 11.74 22.40
C MET A 25 -49.86 11.54 21.00
N GLY A 26 -49.46 10.49 20.27
CA GLY A 26 -50.00 10.12 18.96
C GLY A 26 -49.95 11.27 17.95
N LEU A 27 -48.77 11.86 17.75
CA LEU A 27 -48.58 12.97 16.81
C LEU A 27 -48.71 12.47 15.36
N ASP A 28 -49.40 13.24 14.52
CA ASP A 28 -49.64 12.86 13.12
C ASP A 28 -48.48 13.32 12.21
N GLN A 29 -47.85 12.37 11.54
CA GLN A 29 -46.67 12.53 10.67
C GLN A 29 -45.63 13.54 11.18
N PRO A 30 -45.13 13.42 12.42
CA PRO A 30 -44.29 14.44 13.02
C PRO A 30 -42.98 14.66 12.24
N VAL A 31 -42.49 15.89 12.24
CA VAL A 31 -41.11 16.27 11.89
C VAL A 31 -40.53 16.99 13.09
N VAL A 32 -39.34 16.58 13.51
CA VAL A 32 -38.65 17.18 14.65
C VAL A 32 -37.71 18.27 14.14
N TYR A 33 -37.91 19.51 14.57
CA TYR A 33 -37.07 20.64 14.25
C TYR A 33 -36.27 21.08 15.47
N ALA A 34 -34.96 20.94 15.42
CA ALA A 34 -34.08 21.40 16.49
C ALA A 34 -33.70 22.87 16.30
N LEU A 35 -33.65 23.61 17.41
CA LEU A 35 -33.00 24.92 17.50
C LEU A 35 -31.52 24.73 17.84
N PRO A 36 -30.58 24.98 16.89
CA PRO A 36 -29.17 24.75 17.14
C PRO A 36 -28.56 25.84 18.04
N ARG A 37 -27.60 25.51 18.90
CA ARG A 37 -26.89 24.22 19.03
C ARG A 37 -27.46 23.30 20.12
N GLY A 38 -27.93 23.90 21.21
CA GLY A 38 -28.37 23.19 22.42
C GLY A 38 -29.52 22.21 22.19
N GLY A 39 -30.47 22.56 21.32
CA GLY A 39 -31.63 21.72 21.03
C GLY A 39 -31.31 20.43 20.26
N VAL A 40 -30.19 20.35 19.56
CA VAL A 40 -29.85 19.19 18.69
C VAL A 40 -29.73 17.86 19.45
N PRO A 41 -28.94 17.72 20.54
CA PRO A 41 -28.87 16.47 21.30
C PRO A 41 -30.21 16.06 21.93
N VAL A 42 -31.06 17.03 22.29
CA VAL A 42 -32.40 16.75 22.84
C VAL A 42 -33.32 16.25 21.72
N ALA A 43 -33.32 16.94 20.58
CA ALA A 43 -34.14 16.64 19.42
C ALA A 43 -33.79 15.29 18.79
N LEU A 44 -32.52 14.89 18.80
CA LEU A 44 -32.06 13.58 18.33
C LEU A 44 -32.79 12.43 19.04
N GLU A 45 -32.86 12.48 20.38
CA GLU A 45 -33.54 11.45 21.17
C GLU A 45 -35.06 11.48 20.96
N VAL A 46 -35.64 12.67 20.74
CA VAL A 46 -37.05 12.83 20.39
C VAL A 46 -37.37 12.24 19.01
N ALA A 47 -36.55 12.52 18.00
CA ALA A 47 -36.70 12.01 16.64
C ALA A 47 -36.63 10.48 16.60
N ARG A 48 -35.69 9.88 17.34
CA ARG A 48 -35.57 8.43 17.49
C ARG A 48 -36.82 7.78 18.06
N ALA A 49 -37.34 8.32 19.16
CA ALA A 49 -38.51 7.73 19.82
C ALA A 49 -39.78 7.88 18.98
N LEU A 50 -39.92 9.00 18.26
CA LEU A 50 -41.07 9.25 17.38
C LEU A 50 -40.92 8.61 16.00
N ARG A 51 -39.75 8.04 15.67
CA ARG A 51 -39.39 7.58 14.31
C ARG A 51 -39.70 8.64 13.26
N ALA A 52 -39.33 9.87 13.57
CA ALA A 52 -39.66 11.06 12.80
C ALA A 52 -38.38 11.67 12.19
N PRO A 53 -38.47 12.28 11.00
CA PRO A 53 -37.39 13.08 10.44
C PRO A 53 -36.85 14.12 11.42
N LEU A 54 -35.53 14.20 11.56
CA LEU A 54 -34.86 15.28 12.30
C LEU A 54 -34.33 16.31 11.31
N ASP A 55 -34.71 17.57 11.52
CA ASP A 55 -34.18 18.70 10.77
C ASP A 55 -33.93 19.91 11.66
N LEU A 56 -33.41 20.99 11.09
CA LEU A 56 -33.03 22.21 11.78
C LEU A 56 -33.95 23.37 11.40
N ILE A 57 -34.22 24.22 12.38
CA ILE A 57 -34.75 25.57 12.15
C ILE A 57 -33.73 26.61 12.59
N PHE A 58 -33.27 27.43 11.65
CA PHE A 58 -32.34 28.50 11.95
C PHE A 58 -33.09 29.79 12.27
N VAL A 59 -32.91 30.26 13.51
CA VAL A 59 -33.48 31.50 14.00
C VAL A 59 -32.37 32.34 14.64
N ARG A 60 -32.30 33.62 14.28
CA ARG A 60 -31.37 34.58 14.87
C ARG A 60 -32.13 35.76 15.45
N LYS A 61 -31.79 36.16 16.67
CA LYS A 61 -32.41 37.29 17.35
C LYS A 61 -31.72 38.59 16.94
N ILE A 62 -32.52 39.60 16.60
CA ILE A 62 -32.07 40.98 16.47
C ILE A 62 -32.23 41.63 17.86
N GLY A 63 -31.11 42.00 18.47
CA GLY A 63 -31.08 42.69 19.77
C GLY A 63 -31.56 44.14 19.66
N ALA A 64 -31.97 44.74 20.79
CA ALA A 64 -32.26 46.17 20.87
C ALA A 64 -30.96 47.00 21.00
N PRO A 65 -30.94 48.27 20.55
CA PRO A 65 -29.78 49.15 20.75
C PRO A 65 -29.37 49.25 22.22
N GLY A 66 -28.10 49.00 22.54
CA GLY A 66 -27.57 49.05 23.91
C GLY A 66 -28.01 47.91 24.83
N ALA A 67 -28.95 47.06 24.43
CA ALA A 67 -29.50 45.95 25.21
C ALA A 67 -29.67 44.69 24.32
N PRO A 68 -28.57 44.06 23.88
CA PRO A 68 -28.59 42.94 22.92
C PRO A 68 -29.34 41.70 23.45
N GLU A 69 -29.54 41.58 24.75
CA GLU A 69 -30.36 40.57 25.42
C GLU A 69 -31.87 40.73 25.12
N VAL A 70 -32.34 41.96 24.92
CA VAL A 70 -33.75 42.26 24.60
C VAL A 70 -34.02 41.99 23.11
N ALA A 71 -35.02 41.16 22.81
CA ALA A 71 -35.38 40.81 21.44
C ALA A 71 -36.19 41.93 20.76
N LEU A 72 -35.53 42.72 19.93
CA LEU A 72 -36.17 43.71 19.05
C LEU A 72 -36.82 43.03 17.83
N GLY A 73 -36.22 41.95 17.35
CA GLY A 73 -36.78 41.13 16.29
C GLY A 73 -36.10 39.77 16.18
N ALA A 74 -36.46 38.99 15.16
CA ALA A 74 -35.80 37.76 14.80
C ALA A 74 -35.81 37.54 13.30
N ILE A 75 -34.75 36.93 12.79
CA ILE A 75 -34.62 36.44 11.42
C ILE A 75 -34.82 34.94 11.43
N VAL A 76 -35.68 34.44 10.54
CA VAL A 76 -35.87 33.01 10.34
C VAL A 76 -35.49 32.64 8.92
N ASP A 77 -34.79 31.53 8.81
CA ASP A 77 -34.28 30.95 7.56
C ASP A 77 -35.39 30.34 6.68
N GLY A 78 -35.11 30.21 5.39
CA GLY A 78 -36.00 29.67 4.35
C GLY A 78 -35.63 30.16 2.94
N GLU A 79 -36.38 29.76 1.90
CA GLU A 79 -36.15 30.21 0.50
C GLU A 79 -36.07 31.74 0.36
N THR A 80 -36.72 32.47 1.26
CA THR A 80 -36.50 33.91 1.44
C THR A 80 -36.45 34.22 2.95
N PRO A 81 -35.30 34.65 3.50
CA PRO A 81 -35.16 34.91 4.93
C PRO A 81 -36.15 35.97 5.42
N GLN A 82 -36.98 35.59 6.39
CA GLN A 82 -38.03 36.47 6.93
C GLN A 82 -37.57 37.16 8.20
N THR A 83 -38.00 38.40 8.39
CA THR A 83 -37.72 39.16 9.61
C THR A 83 -39.02 39.47 10.32
N VAL A 84 -39.11 39.12 11.61
CA VAL A 84 -40.22 39.41 12.50
C VAL A 84 -39.75 40.48 13.48
N ILE A 85 -40.44 41.61 13.55
CA ILE A 85 -40.08 42.74 14.43
C ILE A 85 -41.11 42.87 15.54
N ASN A 86 -40.63 43.16 16.75
CA ASN A 86 -41.48 43.56 17.86
C ASN A 86 -41.60 45.09 17.87
N GLU A 87 -42.72 45.61 17.34
CA GLU A 87 -42.98 47.05 17.19
C GLU A 87 -43.00 47.81 18.52
N ASP A 88 -43.32 47.15 19.63
CA ASP A 88 -43.35 47.79 20.96
C ASP A 88 -41.92 47.97 21.51
N VAL A 89 -41.04 47.00 21.26
CA VAL A 89 -39.62 47.07 21.61
C VAL A 89 -38.89 48.05 20.69
N LEU A 90 -39.20 48.06 19.39
CA LEU A 90 -38.62 49.02 18.45
C LEU A 90 -38.92 50.47 18.85
N ARG A 91 -40.19 50.76 19.20
CA ARG A 91 -40.61 52.09 19.65
C ARG A 91 -40.00 52.55 20.98
N SER A 92 -39.72 51.61 21.89
CA SER A 92 -39.22 51.94 23.25
C SER A 92 -37.69 51.88 23.40
N SER A 93 -36.98 51.26 22.45
CA SER A 93 -35.51 51.04 22.52
C SER A 93 -34.67 52.07 21.77
N GLY A 94 -35.30 53.05 21.10
CA GLY A 94 -34.59 54.08 20.32
C GLY A 94 -33.95 53.56 19.03
N GLY A 95 -34.33 52.37 18.55
CA GLY A 95 -33.85 51.81 17.29
C GLY A 95 -34.48 52.53 16.10
N ASP A 96 -33.65 53.05 15.20
CA ASP A 96 -34.08 53.59 13.91
C ASP A 96 -34.00 52.53 12.80
N THR A 97 -34.54 52.83 11.62
CA THR A 97 -34.49 51.93 10.46
C THR A 97 -33.05 51.56 10.10
N SER A 98 -32.10 52.48 10.30
CA SER A 98 -30.69 52.26 9.99
C SER A 98 -30.03 51.23 10.91
N TYR A 99 -30.34 51.26 12.22
CA TYR A 99 -29.89 50.25 13.17
C TYR A 99 -30.45 48.89 12.82
N LEU A 100 -31.75 48.84 12.48
CA LEU A 100 -32.42 47.59 12.17
C LEU A 100 -31.83 46.93 10.93
N GLU A 101 -31.56 47.69 9.86
CA GLU A 101 -30.92 47.17 8.64
C GLU A 101 -29.52 46.62 8.91
N ARG A 102 -28.70 47.34 9.68
CA ARG A 102 -27.35 46.88 10.04
C ARG A 102 -27.38 45.63 10.92
N ALA A 103 -28.26 45.61 11.92
CA ALA A 103 -28.41 44.45 12.79
C ALA A 103 -28.95 43.24 12.01
N ARG A 104 -29.91 43.46 11.11
CA ARG A 104 -30.45 42.43 10.22
C ARG A 104 -29.38 41.83 9.32
N ALA A 105 -28.56 42.66 8.67
CA ALA A 105 -27.49 42.19 7.79
C ALA A 105 -26.47 41.32 8.52
N ARG A 106 -26.05 41.72 9.73
CA ARG A 106 -25.11 40.92 10.56
C ARG A 106 -25.70 39.58 10.97
N GLU A 107 -26.94 39.57 11.44
CA GLU A 107 -27.59 38.33 11.87
C GLU A 107 -27.89 37.41 10.69
N LEU A 108 -28.15 37.95 9.50
CA LEU A 108 -28.35 37.17 8.28
C LEU A 108 -27.05 36.49 7.81
N GLN A 109 -25.91 37.19 7.90
CA GLN A 109 -24.61 36.62 7.55
C GLN A 109 -24.24 35.44 8.44
N GLU A 110 -24.45 35.56 9.75
CA GLU A 110 -24.21 34.46 10.69
C GLU A 110 -25.21 33.31 10.52
N LEU A 111 -26.46 33.62 10.14
CA LEU A 111 -27.47 32.61 9.81
C LEU A 111 -27.04 31.78 8.59
N GLU A 112 -26.61 32.41 7.50
CA GLU A 112 -26.16 31.71 6.28
C GLU A 112 -24.87 30.90 6.53
N ARG A 113 -23.94 31.45 7.32
CA ARG A 113 -22.73 30.71 7.74
C ARG A 113 -23.10 29.39 8.44
N ARG A 114 -24.04 29.41 9.38
CA ARG A 114 -24.48 28.20 10.10
C ARG A 114 -25.29 27.27 9.23
N ARG A 115 -26.16 27.81 8.37
CA ARG A 115 -26.96 27.04 7.42
C ARG A 115 -26.05 26.23 6.49
N THR A 116 -25.08 26.90 5.86
CA THR A 116 -24.07 26.27 5.00
C THR A 116 -23.27 25.23 5.77
N ARG A 117 -22.83 25.55 7.00
CA ARG A 117 -22.01 24.65 7.80
C ARG A 117 -22.76 23.40 8.25
N TYR A 118 -24.03 23.50 8.65
CA TYR A 118 -24.78 22.38 9.23
C TYR A 118 -25.57 21.56 8.21
N LEU A 119 -26.16 22.20 7.18
CA LEU A 119 -26.96 21.50 6.17
C LEU A 119 -26.15 21.12 4.92
N GLY A 120 -25.12 21.90 4.54
CA GLY A 120 -24.42 21.71 3.26
C GLY A 120 -25.41 21.72 2.08
N ASP A 121 -25.36 20.69 1.24
CA ASP A 121 -26.28 20.49 0.11
C ASP A 121 -27.60 19.78 0.48
N ARG A 122 -27.80 19.42 1.76
CA ARG A 122 -29.01 18.70 2.20
C ARG A 122 -30.23 19.61 2.12
N ARG A 123 -31.27 19.14 1.42
CA ARG A 123 -32.57 19.81 1.35
C ARG A 123 -33.31 19.67 2.68
N GLN A 124 -33.81 20.79 3.22
CA GLN A 124 -34.65 20.79 4.42
C GLN A 124 -35.98 20.06 4.19
N VAL A 125 -36.43 19.33 5.20
CA VAL A 125 -37.70 18.66 5.31
C VAL A 125 -38.80 19.70 5.51
N SER A 126 -39.78 19.71 4.60
CA SER A 126 -40.88 20.66 4.67
C SER A 126 -41.86 20.33 5.79
N PRO A 127 -42.33 21.32 6.58
CA PRO A 127 -43.36 21.11 7.59
C PRO A 127 -44.78 21.06 7.00
N LYS A 128 -44.95 21.33 5.69
CA LYS A 128 -46.26 21.53 5.05
C LYS A 128 -47.18 20.32 5.25
N GLY A 129 -48.33 20.54 5.89
CA GLY A 129 -49.35 19.51 6.16
C GLY A 129 -49.02 18.56 7.32
N ARG A 130 -47.88 18.74 8.00
CA ARG A 130 -47.36 17.83 9.04
C ARG A 130 -47.35 18.48 10.43
N THR A 131 -47.23 17.67 11.48
CA THR A 131 -46.99 18.17 12.85
C THR A 131 -45.53 18.57 13.02
N ALA A 132 -45.25 19.86 13.21
CA ALA A 132 -43.89 20.35 13.49
C ALA A 132 -43.61 20.31 15.01
N VAL A 133 -42.63 19.49 15.41
CA VAL A 133 -42.19 19.37 16.81
C VAL A 133 -40.92 20.20 17.00
N ILE A 134 -41.03 21.38 17.61
CA ILE A 134 -39.90 22.31 17.79
C ILE A 134 -39.24 22.05 19.14
N VAL A 135 -37.95 21.72 19.13
CA VAL A 135 -37.20 21.25 20.30
C VAL A 135 -36.00 22.15 20.61
N ASP A 136 -35.82 22.45 21.90
CA ASP A 136 -34.66 23.15 22.45
C ASP A 136 -34.26 22.56 23.82
N ASP A 137 -33.06 22.87 24.31
CA ASP A 137 -32.56 22.39 25.62
C ASP A 137 -33.19 23.11 26.83
N GLY A 138 -33.83 24.25 26.60
CA GLY A 138 -34.71 24.90 27.56
C GLY A 138 -35.20 26.26 27.06
N LEU A 139 -36.23 26.81 27.71
CA LEU A 139 -36.74 28.15 27.39
C LEU A 139 -36.46 29.10 28.53
N ALA A 140 -35.60 30.10 28.31
CA ALA A 140 -35.42 31.19 29.28
C ALA A 140 -36.46 32.31 29.07
N THR A 141 -36.43 32.96 27.91
CA THR A 141 -37.35 34.07 27.55
C THR A 141 -38.31 33.70 26.42
N GLY A 142 -38.02 32.62 25.69
CA GLY A 142 -38.85 32.11 24.60
C GLY A 142 -38.80 32.89 23.28
N ALA A 143 -38.06 33.99 23.16
CA ALA A 143 -38.08 34.83 21.96
C ALA A 143 -37.74 34.05 20.66
N THR A 144 -36.69 33.22 20.70
CA THR A 144 -36.28 32.37 19.57
C THR A 144 -37.35 31.33 19.21
N MET A 145 -37.98 30.73 20.22
CA MET A 145 -39.06 29.75 20.04
C MET A 145 -40.33 30.41 19.46
N LYS A 146 -40.70 31.63 19.89
CA LYS A 146 -41.84 32.38 19.33
C LYS A 146 -41.62 32.64 17.82
N ALA A 147 -40.42 33.04 17.43
CA ALA A 147 -40.07 33.23 16.02
C ALA A 147 -40.11 31.92 15.22
N ALA A 148 -39.64 30.81 15.80
CA ALA A 148 -39.72 29.48 15.19
C ALA A 148 -41.17 29.04 14.91
N ILE A 149 -42.07 29.24 15.87
CA ILE A 149 -43.50 28.93 15.72
C ILE A 149 -44.13 29.73 14.58
N ILE A 150 -43.89 31.04 14.52
CA ILE A 150 -44.44 31.90 13.47
C ILE A 150 -43.98 31.43 12.09
N ALA A 151 -42.70 31.07 11.94
CA ALA A 151 -42.16 30.57 10.68
C ALA A 151 -42.78 29.22 10.28
N MET A 152 -42.88 28.27 11.22
CA MET A 152 -43.47 26.96 10.94
C MET A 152 -44.96 27.06 10.55
N ARG A 153 -45.73 27.97 11.16
CA ARG A 153 -47.11 28.25 10.72
C ARG A 153 -47.16 28.77 9.29
N ARG A 154 -46.28 29.71 8.93
CA ARG A 154 -46.23 30.30 7.57
C ARG A 154 -45.77 29.30 6.52
N GLN A 155 -44.91 28.35 6.88
CA GLN A 155 -44.46 27.26 6.01
C GLN A 155 -45.51 26.14 5.85
N GLY A 156 -46.67 26.27 6.52
CA GLY A 156 -47.83 25.40 6.32
C GLY A 156 -47.89 24.18 7.23
N ALA A 157 -47.24 24.19 8.40
CA ALA A 157 -47.43 23.17 9.42
C ALA A 157 -48.92 23.01 9.78
N SER A 158 -49.42 21.77 9.83
CA SER A 158 -50.82 21.49 10.18
C SER A 158 -51.07 21.58 11.68
N SER A 159 -50.02 21.35 12.48
CA SER A 159 -50.02 21.45 13.95
C SER A 159 -48.60 21.73 14.44
N ILE A 160 -48.46 22.47 15.54
CA ILE A 160 -47.17 22.81 16.16
C ILE A 160 -47.13 22.32 17.59
N CYS A 161 -46.13 21.49 17.90
CA CYS A 161 -45.80 21.05 19.24
C CYS A 161 -44.48 21.67 19.68
N VAL A 162 -44.48 22.46 20.76
CA VAL A 162 -43.25 22.91 21.42
C VAL A 162 -42.88 21.89 22.48
N ALA A 163 -41.65 21.40 22.46
CA ALA A 163 -41.19 20.41 23.42
C ALA A 163 -39.83 20.82 24.00
N VAL A 164 -39.79 21.08 25.30
CA VAL A 164 -38.57 21.50 25.99
C VAL A 164 -38.43 20.82 27.36
N PRO A 165 -37.21 20.51 27.81
CA PRO A 165 -37.01 19.91 29.13
C PRO A 165 -37.40 20.85 30.28
N VAL A 166 -37.08 22.14 30.18
CA VAL A 166 -37.27 23.11 31.28
C VAL A 166 -37.64 24.51 30.78
N ALA A 167 -38.52 25.19 31.52
CA ALA A 167 -38.90 26.59 31.29
C ALA A 167 -39.44 27.23 32.59
N PRO A 168 -39.40 28.57 32.76
CA PRO A 168 -40.20 29.23 33.79
C PRO A 168 -41.68 28.92 33.62
N ALA A 169 -42.40 28.63 34.70
CA ALA A 169 -43.83 28.27 34.65
C ALA A 169 -44.67 29.30 33.86
N ARG A 170 -44.46 30.59 34.13
CA ARG A 170 -45.11 31.70 33.42
C ARG A 170 -44.81 31.71 31.91
N VAL A 171 -43.57 31.42 31.52
CA VAL A 171 -43.19 31.37 30.10
C VAL A 171 -43.84 30.17 29.43
N ALA A 172 -43.84 28.98 30.06
CA ALA A 172 -44.51 27.80 29.51
C ALA A 172 -46.02 28.03 29.30
N GLU A 173 -46.70 28.73 30.22
CA GLU A 173 -48.11 29.11 30.09
C GLU A 173 -48.36 30.07 28.91
N GLU A 174 -47.49 31.05 28.69
CA GLU A 174 -47.60 31.97 27.54
C GLU A 174 -47.58 31.23 26.18
N PHE A 175 -46.86 30.11 26.08
CA PHE A 175 -46.79 29.33 24.84
C PHE A 175 -48.04 28.49 24.57
N ALA A 176 -48.88 28.23 25.57
CA ALA A 176 -50.14 27.50 25.38
C ALA A 176 -51.12 28.22 24.44
N GLY A 177 -50.98 29.55 24.29
CA GLY A 177 -51.73 30.35 23.32
C GLY A 177 -51.08 30.49 21.93
N LEU A 178 -49.84 29.99 21.74
CA LEU A 178 -49.04 30.19 20.52
C LEU A 178 -48.79 28.87 19.76
N ALA A 179 -48.68 27.75 20.47
CA ALA A 179 -48.53 26.41 19.90
C ALA A 179 -49.75 25.55 20.23
N ASP A 180 -50.06 24.58 19.38
CA ASP A 180 -51.22 23.70 19.57
C ASP A 180 -50.98 22.72 20.73
N ARG A 181 -49.71 22.40 21.01
CA ARG A 181 -49.29 21.59 22.16
C ARG A 181 -47.98 22.14 22.75
N VAL A 182 -47.89 22.17 24.07
CA VAL A 182 -46.66 22.53 24.80
C VAL A 182 -46.32 21.43 25.79
N VAL A 183 -45.12 20.88 25.66
CA VAL A 183 -44.57 19.85 26.55
C VAL A 183 -43.35 20.41 27.26
N CYS A 184 -43.48 20.60 28.57
CA CYS A 184 -42.40 21.00 29.46
C CYS A 184 -42.26 19.97 30.58
N LEU A 185 -41.09 19.37 30.76
CA LEU A 185 -40.88 18.38 31.83
C LEU A 185 -40.79 19.05 33.21
N ILE A 186 -40.12 20.21 33.28
CA ILE A 186 -39.91 20.97 34.52
C ILE A 186 -40.38 22.43 34.32
N PRO A 187 -41.63 22.77 34.67
CA PRO A 187 -42.09 24.15 34.75
C PRO A 187 -41.61 24.79 36.06
N ALA A 188 -40.47 25.49 36.02
CA ALA A 188 -39.80 25.94 37.23
C ALA A 188 -40.43 27.21 37.83
N SER A 189 -40.70 27.20 39.13
CA SER A 189 -41.13 28.37 39.90
C SER A 189 -39.97 29.30 40.27
N ARG A 190 -38.75 28.75 40.36
CA ARG A 190 -37.49 29.49 40.52
C ARG A 190 -36.57 29.15 39.35
N PHE A 191 -36.29 30.14 38.49
CA PHE A 191 -35.51 29.95 37.27
C PHE A 191 -34.34 30.93 37.21
N TYR A 192 -33.12 30.40 37.27
CA TYR A 192 -31.88 31.20 37.24
C TYR A 192 -31.15 31.10 35.89
N GLY A 193 -31.57 30.17 35.02
CA GLY A 193 -30.97 29.89 33.71
C GLY A 193 -31.13 28.41 33.34
N VAL A 194 -31.11 28.09 32.04
CA VAL A 194 -31.32 26.71 31.55
C VAL A 194 -30.27 25.75 32.14
N GLY A 195 -29.00 26.15 32.16
CA GLY A 195 -27.91 25.29 32.66
C GLY A 195 -28.00 24.92 34.14
N GLY A 196 -28.80 25.63 34.95
CA GLY A 196 -29.01 25.27 36.36
C GLY A 196 -29.73 23.92 36.55
N PHE A 197 -30.42 23.44 35.52
CA PHE A 197 -31.18 22.19 35.53
C PHE A 197 -30.42 21.01 34.92
N TYR A 198 -29.14 21.19 34.59
CA TYR A 198 -28.26 20.17 34.03
C TYR A 198 -27.02 20.01 34.90
N ASP A 199 -26.55 18.78 35.10
CA ASP A 199 -25.27 18.50 35.76
C ASP A 199 -24.11 18.73 34.77
N ASP A 200 -24.25 18.29 33.52
CA ASP A 200 -23.40 18.67 32.39
C ASP A 200 -24.17 19.60 31.41
N PHE A 201 -23.75 20.87 31.39
CA PHE A 201 -24.24 21.88 30.45
C PHE A 201 -23.09 22.57 29.71
N HIS A 202 -22.09 21.81 29.26
CA HIS A 202 -21.02 22.37 28.43
C HIS A 202 -21.58 23.00 27.15
N GLN A 203 -20.84 23.97 26.60
CA GLN A 203 -21.20 24.63 25.36
C GLN A 203 -20.84 23.72 24.18
N LEU A 204 -21.85 23.29 23.42
CA LEU A 204 -21.62 22.50 22.22
C LEU A 204 -20.89 23.30 21.17
N SER A 205 -19.84 22.71 20.60
CA SER A 205 -19.15 23.19 19.41
C SER A 205 -19.98 22.93 18.16
N ASP A 206 -19.60 23.61 17.06
CA ASP A 206 -20.19 23.35 15.75
C ASP A 206 -19.90 21.92 15.28
N GLU A 207 -18.78 21.32 15.70
CA GLU A 207 -18.35 19.97 15.33
C GLU A 207 -19.14 18.88 16.06
N GLU A 208 -19.37 19.03 17.36
CA GLU A 208 -20.24 18.13 18.13
C GLU A 208 -21.68 18.17 17.61
N THR A 209 -22.18 19.37 17.28
CA THR A 209 -23.51 19.55 16.68
C THR A 209 -23.60 18.83 15.33
N LEU A 210 -22.56 18.95 14.49
CA LEU A 210 -22.48 18.26 13.21
C LEU A 210 -22.40 16.73 13.36
N GLY A 211 -21.64 16.24 14.34
CA GLY A 211 -21.56 14.80 14.65
C GLY A 211 -22.93 14.22 14.99
N LEU A 212 -23.69 14.90 15.85
CA LEU A 212 -25.04 14.49 16.23
C LEU A 212 -26.03 14.52 15.04
N LEU A 213 -25.95 15.54 14.17
CA LEU A 213 -26.81 15.63 12.99
C LEU A 213 -26.50 14.54 11.96
N ARG A 214 -25.21 14.27 11.70
CA ARG A 214 -24.79 13.17 10.83
C ARG A 214 -25.29 11.82 11.35
N GLN A 215 -25.20 11.60 12.66
CA GLN A 215 -25.75 10.41 13.29
C GLN A 215 -27.25 10.27 13.04
N ALA A 216 -28.04 11.34 13.26
CA ALA A 216 -29.48 11.33 13.03
C ALA A 216 -29.85 11.04 11.58
N TRP A 217 -29.15 11.68 10.65
CA TRP A 217 -29.45 11.63 9.23
C TRP A 217 -28.99 10.33 8.58
N ALA A 218 -27.93 9.70 9.10
CA ALA A 218 -27.54 8.35 8.71
C ALA A 218 -28.56 7.31 9.21
N GLU A 219 -29.13 7.51 10.41
CA GLU A 219 -30.21 6.66 10.95
C GLU A 219 -31.52 6.81 10.15
N GLU A 220 -31.80 8.00 9.60
CA GLU A 220 -32.98 8.30 8.77
C GLU A 220 -32.86 7.79 7.32
N ALA A 221 -31.64 7.74 6.77
CA ALA A 221 -31.36 7.27 5.41
C ALA A 221 -31.32 5.73 5.28
N ALA A 222 -31.52 4.99 6.38
CA ALA A 222 -31.52 3.53 6.37
C ALA A 222 -32.89 2.96 5.91
N PRO A 223 -32.97 2.23 4.79
CA PRO A 223 -34.06 1.28 4.59
C PRO A 223 -33.85 0.08 5.53
N GLU A 224 -34.90 -0.40 6.21
CA GLU A 224 -34.86 -1.73 6.85
C GLU A 224 -34.77 -2.83 5.77
N PRO A 225 -34.24 -4.05 6.05
CA PRO A 225 -33.29 -4.48 7.06
C PRO A 225 -31.85 -4.60 6.50
N ARG A 226 -30.85 -4.49 7.39
CA ARG A 226 -29.41 -4.70 7.13
C ARG A 226 -29.14 -5.91 6.21
N ALA A 227 -28.49 -5.66 5.08
CA ALA A 227 -27.85 -6.68 4.27
C ALA A 227 -26.85 -7.49 5.12
N ALA A 228 -26.85 -8.80 4.90
CA ALA A 228 -26.19 -9.80 5.76
C ALA A 228 -24.69 -9.55 5.91
N LEU A 229 -24.20 -9.49 7.16
CA LEU A 229 -22.77 -9.63 7.46
C LEU A 229 -22.32 -11.02 7.04
N SER A 230 -21.44 -11.10 6.04
CA SER A 230 -20.83 -12.37 5.63
C SER A 230 -19.69 -12.70 6.59
N ARG A 231 -19.71 -13.88 7.22
CA ARG A 231 -18.59 -14.38 8.05
C ARG A 231 -18.07 -15.66 7.43
N ARG A 232 -16.77 -15.72 7.15
CA ARG A 232 -16.10 -16.92 6.64
C ARG A 232 -14.80 -17.21 7.38
N SER A 233 -14.54 -18.49 7.63
CA SER A 233 -13.23 -18.95 8.08
C SER A 233 -12.26 -18.86 6.91
N VAL A 234 -11.08 -18.31 7.15
CA VAL A 234 -10.00 -18.17 6.17
C VAL A 234 -8.73 -18.84 6.68
N SER A 235 -7.83 -19.13 5.75
CA SER A 235 -6.53 -19.74 6.02
C SER A 235 -5.47 -18.88 5.37
N VAL A 236 -4.79 -18.05 6.16
CA VAL A 236 -3.81 -17.08 5.67
C VAL A 236 -2.52 -17.83 5.28
N PRO A 237 -2.12 -17.83 3.99
CA PRO A 237 -0.87 -18.45 3.53
C PRO A 237 0.36 -17.65 4.02
N PRO A 238 1.57 -18.24 3.97
CA PRO A 238 1.92 -19.57 3.47
C PRO A 238 1.67 -20.69 4.49
N LEU A 239 1.64 -20.39 5.80
CA LEU A 239 1.53 -21.41 6.85
C LEU A 239 0.11 -21.84 7.19
N SER A 240 -0.89 -21.35 6.45
CA SER A 240 -2.30 -21.66 6.68
C SER A 240 -2.76 -21.26 8.09
N LEU A 241 -2.45 -20.02 8.48
CA LEU A 241 -2.84 -19.46 9.77
C LEU A 241 -4.37 -19.27 9.80
N ALA A 242 -5.01 -19.81 10.83
CA ALA A 242 -6.46 -19.76 10.94
C ALA A 242 -6.96 -18.33 11.17
N GLY A 243 -7.95 -17.92 10.39
CA GLY A 243 -8.59 -16.61 10.51
C GLY A 243 -10.11 -16.64 10.35
N GLU A 244 -10.75 -15.55 10.71
CA GLU A 244 -12.17 -15.27 10.53
C GLU A 244 -12.29 -13.89 9.88
N LEU A 245 -12.81 -13.87 8.65
CA LEU A 245 -13.06 -12.65 7.88
C LEU A 245 -14.56 -12.35 7.93
N ALA A 246 -14.90 -11.16 8.45
CA ALA A 246 -16.26 -10.66 8.51
C ALA A 246 -16.40 -9.43 7.59
N VAL A 247 -17.30 -9.50 6.62
CA VAL A 247 -17.48 -8.49 5.56
C VAL A 247 -18.92 -7.98 5.58
N PRO A 248 -19.16 -6.72 5.99
CA PRO A 248 -20.42 -6.03 5.78
C PRO A 248 -20.75 -5.90 4.28
N ALA A 249 -22.02 -5.72 3.92
CA ALA A 249 -22.43 -5.63 2.52
C ALA A 249 -21.84 -4.43 1.74
N ASP A 250 -21.55 -3.34 2.45
CA ASP A 250 -20.90 -2.14 1.89
C ASP A 250 -19.75 -1.72 2.82
N PRO A 251 -18.60 -2.43 2.75
CA PRO A 251 -17.51 -2.23 3.69
C PRO A 251 -16.75 -0.94 3.34
N ARG A 252 -16.57 -0.06 4.33
CA ARG A 252 -15.86 1.23 4.14
C ARG A 252 -14.33 1.09 4.18
N GLY A 253 -13.85 0.01 4.80
CA GLY A 253 -12.45 -0.29 5.02
C GLY A 253 -12.30 -1.64 5.69
N LEU A 254 -11.08 -2.18 5.69
CA LEU A 254 -10.75 -3.46 6.32
C LEU A 254 -9.83 -3.24 7.52
N VAL A 255 -10.17 -3.81 8.68
CA VAL A 255 -9.33 -3.75 9.88
C VAL A 255 -8.78 -5.15 10.20
N ILE A 256 -7.45 -5.28 10.19
CA ILE A 256 -6.76 -6.53 10.52
C ILE A 256 -6.27 -6.48 11.97
N PHE A 257 -6.55 -7.54 12.73
CA PHE A 257 -6.22 -7.63 14.14
C PHE A 257 -4.90 -8.36 14.39
N ALA A 258 -3.92 -7.66 14.97
CA ALA A 258 -2.71 -8.24 15.54
C ALA A 258 -2.91 -8.43 17.06
N HIS A 259 -3.17 -9.67 17.48
CA HIS A 259 -3.43 -9.98 18.88
C HIS A 259 -2.15 -9.98 19.73
N GLY A 260 -2.31 -9.84 21.05
CA GLY A 260 -1.19 -9.86 21.99
C GLY A 260 -0.69 -11.27 22.32
N SER A 261 0.44 -11.34 23.02
CA SER A 261 1.05 -12.57 23.53
C SER A 261 0.08 -13.39 24.38
N GLY A 262 -0.07 -14.69 24.08
CA GLY A 262 -0.99 -15.60 24.77
C GLY A 262 -2.46 -15.40 24.43
N SER A 263 -2.76 -14.59 23.40
CA SER A 263 -4.09 -14.42 22.83
C SER A 263 -4.19 -15.13 21.47
N SER A 264 -5.35 -15.06 20.84
CA SER A 264 -5.62 -15.65 19.52
C SER A 264 -6.77 -14.90 18.85
N ARG A 265 -7.16 -15.31 17.64
CA ARG A 265 -8.38 -14.84 16.96
C ARG A 265 -9.66 -15.02 17.80
N LEU A 266 -9.62 -15.90 18.81
CA LEU A 266 -10.75 -16.18 19.71
C LEU A 266 -10.85 -15.21 20.90
N SER A 267 -9.97 -14.22 20.99
CA SER A 267 -9.97 -13.20 22.05
C SER A 267 -11.34 -12.52 22.21
N PRO A 268 -12.02 -12.65 23.37
CA PRO A 268 -13.33 -12.03 23.58
C PRO A 268 -13.29 -10.51 23.42
N ARG A 269 -12.18 -9.89 23.84
CA ARG A 269 -11.98 -8.44 23.73
C ARG A 269 -11.83 -7.99 22.29
N ASN A 270 -11.02 -8.67 21.48
CA ASN A 270 -10.84 -8.28 20.08
C ASN A 270 -12.09 -8.58 19.26
N ARG A 271 -12.81 -9.67 19.59
CA ARG A 271 -14.13 -9.96 18.99
C ARG A 271 -15.16 -8.88 19.31
N ALA A 272 -15.23 -8.41 20.56
CA ALA A 272 -16.11 -7.29 20.92
C ALA A 272 -15.77 -6.01 20.14
N VAL A 273 -14.48 -5.69 19.99
CA VAL A 273 -14.03 -4.54 19.16
C VAL A 273 -14.43 -4.76 17.68
N ALA A 274 -14.19 -5.96 17.14
CA ALA A 274 -14.51 -6.30 15.76
C ALA A 274 -16.01 -6.22 15.47
N GLU A 275 -16.86 -6.66 16.41
CA GLU A 275 -18.32 -6.56 16.29
C GLU A 275 -18.80 -5.12 16.22
N VAL A 276 -18.21 -4.22 17.01
CA VAL A 276 -18.51 -2.78 16.92
C VAL A 276 -18.02 -2.23 15.58
N LEU A 277 -16.82 -2.56 15.13
CA LEU A 277 -16.29 -2.15 13.81
C LEU A 277 -17.19 -2.66 12.66
N ASN A 278 -17.63 -3.92 12.69
CA ASN A 278 -18.58 -4.45 11.71
C ASN A 278 -19.91 -3.70 11.76
N ALA A 279 -20.43 -3.39 12.95
CA ALA A 279 -21.65 -2.62 13.11
C ALA A 279 -21.53 -1.19 12.57
N ARG A 280 -20.29 -0.66 12.49
CA ARG A 280 -19.94 0.64 11.88
C ARG A 280 -19.50 0.54 10.41
N GLY A 281 -19.64 -0.63 9.78
CA GLY A 281 -19.41 -0.82 8.35
C GLY A 281 -17.97 -1.13 7.97
N PHE A 282 -17.12 -1.56 8.90
CA PHE A 282 -15.78 -2.08 8.57
C PHE A 282 -15.78 -3.59 8.39
N ALA A 283 -15.10 -4.06 7.36
CA ALA A 283 -14.67 -5.45 7.29
C ALA A 283 -13.59 -5.69 8.36
N THR A 284 -13.52 -6.90 8.89
CA THR A 284 -12.53 -7.25 9.92
C THR A 284 -11.93 -8.63 9.68
N LEU A 285 -10.61 -8.73 9.78
CA LEU A 285 -9.89 -10.01 9.80
C LEU A 285 -9.30 -10.27 11.19
N LEU A 286 -9.77 -11.32 11.84
CA LEU A 286 -9.19 -11.84 13.08
C LEU A 286 -8.48 -13.14 12.77
N PHE A 287 -7.15 -13.18 12.89
CA PHE A 287 -6.35 -14.37 12.59
C PHE A 287 -5.32 -14.65 13.68
N ASP A 288 -4.80 -15.87 13.68
CA ASP A 288 -3.74 -16.27 14.61
C ASP A 288 -2.37 -15.88 14.03
N LEU A 289 -1.55 -15.17 14.80
CA LEU A 289 -0.21 -14.75 14.40
C LEU A 289 0.84 -15.88 14.48
N LEU A 290 0.49 -17.05 14.97
CA LEU A 290 1.40 -18.20 15.10
C LEU A 290 0.61 -19.48 14.82
N THR A 291 1.28 -20.45 14.22
CA THR A 291 0.75 -21.80 14.11
C THR A 291 0.64 -22.45 15.50
N PRO A 292 -0.19 -23.50 15.67
CA PRO A 292 -0.27 -24.24 16.92
C PRO A 292 1.06 -24.82 17.40
N HIS A 293 1.99 -25.11 16.49
CA HIS A 293 3.33 -25.59 16.82
C HIS A 293 4.24 -24.45 17.32
N GLU A 294 4.28 -23.32 16.62
CA GLU A 294 5.06 -22.16 17.03
C GLU A 294 4.60 -21.58 18.36
N ALA A 295 3.28 -21.63 18.63
CA ALA A 295 2.70 -21.16 19.89
C ALA A 295 3.14 -21.97 21.12
N GLN A 296 3.75 -23.15 20.94
CA GLN A 296 4.33 -23.94 22.04
C GLN A 296 5.59 -23.28 22.61
N ASP A 297 6.35 -22.56 21.77
CA ASP A 297 7.50 -21.79 22.22
C ASP A 297 7.07 -20.37 22.61
N ARG A 298 7.11 -20.10 23.92
CA ARG A 298 6.76 -18.79 24.47
C ARG A 298 7.68 -17.66 24.03
N ARG A 299 8.82 -17.94 23.40
CA ARG A 299 9.69 -16.89 22.83
C ARG A 299 9.05 -16.24 21.61
N ASN A 300 8.34 -17.02 20.80
CA ASN A 300 7.76 -16.57 19.54
C ASN A 300 6.65 -15.51 19.73
N VAL A 301 5.93 -15.55 20.85
CA VAL A 301 4.90 -14.53 21.15
C VAL A 301 5.47 -13.14 21.52
N PHE A 302 6.79 -13.05 21.68
CA PHE A 302 7.53 -11.80 21.91
C PHE A 302 8.48 -11.46 20.75
N ASP A 303 8.54 -12.30 19.71
CA ASP A 303 9.36 -12.08 18.53
C ASP A 303 8.63 -11.10 17.58
N ILE A 304 8.87 -9.81 17.77
CA ILE A 304 8.16 -8.76 17.02
C ILE A 304 8.39 -8.85 15.51
N PRO A 305 9.61 -9.10 15.00
CA PRO A 305 9.83 -9.35 13.57
C PRO A 305 8.96 -10.48 13.02
N LEU A 306 8.95 -11.65 13.67
CA LEU A 306 8.11 -12.79 13.25
C LEU A 306 6.62 -12.42 13.23
N LEU A 307 6.13 -11.76 14.28
CA LEU A 307 4.73 -11.36 14.36
C LEU A 307 4.37 -10.29 13.32
N ALA A 308 5.29 -9.39 13.00
CA ALA A 308 5.10 -8.36 11.98
C ALA A 308 5.01 -8.96 10.58
N GLU A 309 5.90 -9.92 10.27
CA GLU A 309 5.86 -10.70 9.03
C GLU A 309 4.48 -11.35 8.82
N ARG A 310 3.88 -11.90 9.89
CA ARG A 310 2.52 -12.48 9.79
C ARG A 310 1.45 -11.47 9.48
N VAL A 311 1.58 -10.24 10.00
CA VAL A 311 0.65 -9.15 9.68
C VAL A 311 0.83 -8.72 8.23
N VAL A 312 2.07 -8.67 7.72
CA VAL A 312 2.37 -8.41 6.31
C VAL A 312 1.77 -9.48 5.41
N GLU A 313 1.96 -10.76 5.72
CA GLU A 313 1.35 -11.91 5.03
C GLU A 313 -0.18 -11.80 5.02
N ALA A 314 -0.79 -11.41 6.13
CA ALA A 314 -2.24 -11.22 6.21
C ALA A 314 -2.74 -10.06 5.35
N VAL A 315 -2.00 -8.94 5.27
CA VAL A 315 -2.33 -7.82 4.37
C VAL A 315 -2.19 -8.22 2.91
N ALA A 316 -1.16 -8.99 2.56
CA ALA A 316 -0.99 -9.52 1.21
C ALA A 316 -2.13 -10.49 0.83
N TYR A 317 -2.50 -11.39 1.75
CA TYR A 317 -3.60 -12.34 1.56
C TYR A 317 -4.94 -11.64 1.26
N VAL A 318 -5.31 -10.64 2.05
CA VAL A 318 -6.57 -9.91 1.82
C VAL A 318 -6.55 -9.05 0.55
N GLY A 319 -5.36 -8.70 0.04
CA GLY A 319 -5.19 -8.11 -1.29
C GLY A 319 -5.64 -9.03 -2.43
N GLY A 320 -5.70 -10.35 -2.21
CA GLY A 320 -6.21 -11.32 -3.16
C GLY A 320 -7.70 -11.70 -2.98
N GLU A 321 -8.37 -11.17 -1.95
CA GLU A 321 -9.77 -11.50 -1.65
C GLU A 321 -10.73 -10.52 -2.36
N PRO A 322 -11.56 -10.96 -3.32
CA PRO A 322 -12.26 -10.06 -4.25
C PRO A 322 -13.19 -9.01 -3.63
N ASP A 323 -13.75 -9.29 -2.46
CA ASP A 323 -14.71 -8.42 -1.76
C ASP A 323 -14.06 -7.48 -0.74
N VAL A 324 -12.73 -7.56 -0.55
CA VAL A 324 -11.97 -6.68 0.36
C VAL A 324 -10.64 -6.16 -0.21
N ALA A 325 -10.22 -6.63 -1.39
CA ALA A 325 -8.92 -6.31 -2.00
C ALA A 325 -8.65 -4.80 -2.12
N GLU A 326 -9.64 -4.04 -2.57
CA GLU A 326 -9.53 -2.61 -2.83
C GLU A 326 -9.78 -1.74 -1.59
N LEU A 327 -10.14 -2.34 -0.45
CA LEU A 327 -10.46 -1.57 0.74
C LEU A 327 -9.21 -0.92 1.35
N PRO A 328 -9.34 0.31 1.90
CA PRO A 328 -8.29 0.89 2.74
C PRO A 328 -8.09 0.00 3.97
N VAL A 329 -6.84 -0.37 4.24
CA VAL A 329 -6.49 -1.31 5.31
C VAL A 329 -6.03 -0.55 6.55
N GLY A 330 -6.65 -0.85 7.68
CA GLY A 330 -6.20 -0.44 9.00
C GLY A 330 -5.67 -1.61 9.81
N LEU A 331 -4.68 -1.35 10.67
CA LEU A 331 -4.14 -2.34 11.59
C LEU A 331 -4.57 -2.03 13.03
N PHE A 332 -5.16 -3.00 13.70
CA PHE A 332 -5.48 -2.93 15.13
C PHE A 332 -4.57 -3.87 15.91
N GLY A 333 -3.63 -3.31 16.67
CA GLY A 333 -2.69 -4.05 17.49
C GLY A 333 -3.03 -3.98 18.98
N ALA A 334 -2.99 -5.13 19.65
CA ALA A 334 -3.20 -5.23 21.09
C ALA A 334 -1.94 -5.76 21.80
N SER A 335 -1.52 -5.14 22.92
CA SER A 335 -0.34 -5.55 23.68
C SER A 335 0.92 -5.68 22.78
N THR A 336 1.59 -6.83 22.73
CA THR A 336 2.74 -7.06 21.82
C THR A 336 2.38 -6.98 20.34
N GLY A 337 1.13 -7.31 19.96
CA GLY A 337 0.63 -7.17 18.59
C GLY A 337 0.60 -5.72 18.10
N ALA A 338 0.64 -4.73 19.00
CA ALA A 338 0.81 -3.33 18.62
C ALA A 338 2.18 -3.03 18.02
N ALA A 339 3.25 -3.66 18.54
CA ALA A 339 4.58 -3.51 17.96
C ALA A 339 4.65 -4.16 16.59
N ALA A 340 4.07 -5.36 16.45
CA ALA A 340 3.98 -6.07 15.18
C ALA A 340 3.21 -5.26 14.12
N ALA A 341 2.06 -4.70 14.49
CA ALA A 341 1.28 -3.83 13.61
C ALA A 341 2.05 -2.57 13.16
N LEU A 342 2.87 -1.99 14.04
CA LEU A 342 3.68 -0.81 13.70
C LEU A 342 4.88 -1.15 12.82
N VAL A 343 5.56 -2.27 13.07
CA VAL A 343 6.63 -2.76 12.19
C VAL A 343 6.06 -3.04 10.79
N ALA A 344 4.96 -3.80 10.72
CA ALA A 344 4.26 -4.08 9.46
C ALA A 344 3.80 -2.81 8.74
N ALA A 345 3.26 -1.82 9.45
CA ALA A 345 2.86 -0.55 8.85
C ALA A 345 4.06 0.25 8.30
N GLY A 346 5.23 0.17 8.95
CA GLY A 346 6.46 0.78 8.45
C GLY A 346 7.03 0.10 7.21
N GLU A 347 6.75 -1.19 7.02
CA GLU A 347 7.17 -1.98 5.85
C GLU A 347 6.20 -1.80 4.67
N LEU A 348 4.90 -1.86 4.93
CA LEU A 348 3.84 -1.75 3.91
C LEU A 348 3.56 -0.30 3.46
N GLY A 349 4.07 0.68 4.20
CA GLY A 349 3.99 2.10 3.87
C GLY A 349 2.56 2.57 3.54
N PRO A 350 2.32 3.16 2.34
CA PRO A 350 1.05 3.78 1.99
C PRO A 350 -0.12 2.79 1.87
N ARG A 351 0.12 1.47 1.84
CA ARG A 351 -0.96 0.48 1.84
C ARG A 351 -1.80 0.52 3.12
N ILE A 352 -1.21 0.93 4.24
CA ILE A 352 -1.87 1.03 5.54
C ILE A 352 -2.41 2.45 5.73
N GLY A 353 -3.73 2.57 5.78
CA GLY A 353 -4.42 3.85 5.96
C GLY A 353 -4.45 4.34 7.40
N ALA A 354 -4.37 3.44 8.40
CA ALA A 354 -4.32 3.80 9.81
C ALA A 354 -3.85 2.67 10.72
N VAL A 355 -3.27 3.02 11.87
CA VAL A 355 -2.89 2.08 12.93
C VAL A 355 -3.52 2.48 14.25
N VAL A 356 -4.07 1.52 15.00
CA VAL A 356 -4.51 1.67 16.39
C VAL A 356 -3.77 0.68 17.28
N SER A 357 -3.11 1.19 18.32
CA SER A 357 -2.45 0.42 19.37
C SER A 357 -3.25 0.52 20.67
N ARG A 358 -3.82 -0.58 21.17
CA ARG A 358 -4.57 -0.62 22.44
C ARG A 358 -3.79 -1.34 23.54
N GLY A 359 -3.40 -0.59 24.58
CA GLY A 359 -2.61 -1.10 25.69
C GLY A 359 -1.30 -1.73 25.22
N GLY A 360 -0.78 -1.23 24.09
CA GLY A 360 0.28 -1.85 23.32
C GLY A 360 1.68 -1.56 23.87
N ARG A 361 2.66 -2.32 23.37
CA ARG A 361 4.10 -2.09 23.57
C ARG A 361 4.76 -1.55 22.30
N PRO A 362 4.33 -0.37 21.77
CA PRO A 362 4.85 0.16 20.51
C PRO A 362 6.35 0.46 20.56
N ASP A 363 6.91 0.63 21.76
CA ASP A 363 8.35 0.77 22.00
C ASP A 363 9.16 -0.40 21.44
N LEU A 364 8.58 -1.61 21.39
CA LEU A 364 9.25 -2.80 20.87
C LEU A 364 9.42 -2.78 19.33
N ALA A 365 8.76 -1.86 18.62
CA ALA A 365 9.00 -1.66 17.19
C ALA A 365 10.34 -0.94 16.91
N GLY A 366 11.00 -0.40 17.94
CA GLY A 366 12.36 0.14 17.84
C GLY A 366 12.52 1.18 16.73
N ALA A 367 13.54 0.99 15.88
CA ALA A 367 13.87 1.92 14.80
C ALA A 367 12.79 1.99 13.69
N HIS A 368 11.89 1.00 13.59
CA HIS A 368 10.84 0.98 12.58
C HIS A 368 9.78 2.06 12.81
N LEU A 369 9.65 2.58 14.04
CA LEU A 369 8.71 3.68 14.35
C LEU A 369 8.95 4.91 13.46
N GLY A 370 10.19 5.21 13.08
CA GLY A 370 10.52 6.34 12.21
C GLY A 370 10.09 6.16 10.75
N ARG A 371 9.76 4.93 10.34
CA ARG A 371 9.32 4.56 8.98
C ARG A 371 7.80 4.49 8.84
N VAL A 372 7.05 4.51 9.94
CA VAL A 372 5.59 4.46 9.91
C VAL A 372 5.04 5.75 9.31
N THR A 373 4.39 5.66 8.15
CA THR A 373 3.70 6.78 7.49
C THR A 373 2.21 6.84 7.83
N ALA A 374 1.61 5.71 8.20
CA ALA A 374 0.20 5.59 8.54
C ALA A 374 -0.17 6.36 9.82
N PRO A 375 -1.26 7.16 9.80
CA PRO A 375 -1.78 7.83 10.99
C PRO A 375 -2.02 6.86 12.16
N THR A 376 -1.36 7.12 13.28
CA THR A 376 -1.28 6.18 14.40
C THR A 376 -1.92 6.70 15.69
N LEU A 377 -2.90 5.97 16.22
CA LEU A 377 -3.50 6.21 17.53
C LEU A 377 -2.98 5.22 18.58
N LEU A 378 -2.39 5.74 19.64
CA LEU A 378 -2.00 4.99 20.83
C LEU A 378 -3.06 5.18 21.93
N ILE A 379 -3.67 4.10 22.41
CA ILE A 379 -4.68 4.10 23.48
C ILE A 379 -4.10 3.38 24.69
N VAL A 380 -4.01 4.05 25.83
CA VAL A 380 -3.42 3.48 27.06
C VAL A 380 -4.35 3.69 28.25
N GLY A 381 -4.41 2.71 29.15
CA GLY A 381 -5.17 2.84 30.39
C GLY A 381 -4.47 3.78 31.39
N GLY A 382 -5.24 4.66 32.03
CA GLY A 382 -4.71 5.66 32.96
C GLY A 382 -4.05 5.07 34.22
N ASN A 383 -4.40 3.84 34.59
CA ASN A 383 -3.79 3.13 35.71
C ASN A 383 -2.55 2.31 35.29
N ASP A 384 -2.23 2.23 34.00
CA ASP A 384 -1.05 1.54 33.47
C ASP A 384 0.11 2.51 33.23
N GLY A 385 0.65 3.05 34.33
CA GLY A 385 1.69 4.09 34.30
C GLY A 385 2.98 3.68 33.57
N HIS A 386 3.33 2.38 33.62
CA HIS A 386 4.51 1.87 32.93
C HIS A 386 4.33 1.86 31.42
N VAL A 387 3.24 1.27 30.92
CA VAL A 387 2.95 1.23 29.48
C VAL A 387 2.66 2.63 28.93
N LEU A 388 2.09 3.53 29.73
CA LEU A 388 1.91 4.93 29.36
C LEU A 388 3.25 5.63 29.10
N THR A 389 4.26 5.36 29.92
CA THR A 389 5.61 5.90 29.73
C THR A 389 6.22 5.42 28.41
N LEU A 390 6.09 4.12 28.12
CA LEU A 390 6.60 3.52 26.88
C LEU A 390 5.87 4.03 25.64
N ASN A 391 4.54 4.21 25.71
CA ASN A 391 3.77 4.78 24.61
C ASN A 391 4.13 6.26 24.37
N ARG A 392 4.46 7.03 25.41
CA ARG A 392 5.01 8.39 25.23
C ARG A 392 6.34 8.37 24.49
N GLN A 393 7.24 7.43 24.80
CA GLN A 393 8.52 7.27 24.09
C GLN A 393 8.30 6.93 22.61
N ALA A 394 7.42 5.95 22.33
CA ALA A 394 7.08 5.59 20.97
C ALA A 394 6.42 6.75 20.19
N LEU A 395 5.54 7.52 20.85
CA LEU A 395 4.93 8.72 20.27
C LEU A 395 6.00 9.74 19.82
N TYR A 396 7.11 9.89 20.56
CA TYR A 396 8.21 10.77 20.12
C TYR A 396 8.93 10.24 18.87
N ALA A 397 9.10 8.91 18.75
CA ALA A 397 9.82 8.29 17.64
C ALA A 397 9.01 8.21 16.33
N LEU A 398 7.67 8.20 16.39
CA LEU A 398 6.81 8.22 15.20
C LEU A 398 6.95 9.53 14.43
N THR A 399 6.98 9.47 13.09
CA THR A 399 7.10 10.65 12.21
C THR A 399 5.79 11.03 11.52
N CYS A 400 4.79 10.13 11.52
CA CYS A 400 3.45 10.32 10.97
C CYS A 400 2.53 11.17 11.85
N GLU A 401 1.31 11.43 11.35
CA GLU A 401 0.21 11.92 12.18
C GLU A 401 -0.06 10.93 13.31
N LYS A 402 -0.08 11.44 14.55
CA LYS A 402 -0.04 10.59 15.73
C LYS A 402 -0.79 11.19 16.89
N LEU A 403 -1.47 10.34 17.65
CA LEU A 403 -2.25 10.75 18.81
C LEU A 403 -2.12 9.74 19.94
N LEU A 404 -1.96 10.22 21.17
CA LEU A 404 -2.01 9.39 22.38
C LEU A 404 -3.27 9.74 23.18
N LYS A 405 -4.13 8.76 23.41
CA LYS A 405 -5.34 8.87 24.25
C LYS A 405 -5.18 8.02 25.50
N ILE A 406 -5.54 8.61 26.62
CA ILE A 406 -5.49 7.96 27.94
C ILE A 406 -6.94 7.72 28.37
N VAL A 407 -7.28 6.47 28.71
CA VAL A 407 -8.60 6.11 29.25
C VAL A 407 -8.55 6.15 30.77
N PRO A 408 -9.19 7.13 31.44
CA PRO A 408 -9.11 7.27 32.89
C PRO A 408 -9.63 6.04 33.62
N GLY A 409 -8.95 5.60 34.67
CA GLY A 409 -9.36 4.47 35.50
C GLY A 409 -9.16 3.08 34.87
N ALA A 410 -8.73 2.98 33.61
CA ALA A 410 -8.48 1.70 32.95
C ALA A 410 -7.09 1.13 33.30
N SER A 411 -7.04 -0.18 33.56
CA SER A 411 -5.80 -0.97 33.67
C SER A 411 -5.33 -1.48 32.30
N HIS A 412 -4.28 -2.31 32.28
CA HIS A 412 -3.63 -2.81 31.07
C HIS A 412 -4.60 -3.46 30.06
N LEU A 413 -5.62 -4.16 30.55
CA LEU A 413 -6.56 -4.93 29.73
C LEU A 413 -7.91 -4.25 29.51
N PHE A 414 -8.13 -3.06 30.07
CA PHE A 414 -9.39 -2.32 29.99
C PHE A 414 -10.59 -3.15 30.48
N GLU A 415 -10.45 -3.82 31.63
CA GLU A 415 -11.49 -4.70 32.20
C GLU A 415 -12.49 -3.93 33.08
N GLU A 416 -12.15 -2.70 33.46
CA GLU A 416 -13.02 -1.84 34.25
C GLU A 416 -14.26 -1.40 33.44
N PRO A 417 -15.44 -1.28 34.07
CA PRO A 417 -16.69 -0.98 33.37
C PRO A 417 -16.60 0.27 32.46
N GLY A 418 -16.96 0.13 31.18
CA GLY A 418 -16.98 1.22 30.22
C GLY A 418 -15.63 1.55 29.57
N THR A 419 -14.52 0.94 30.04
CA THR A 419 -13.18 1.31 29.57
C THR A 419 -12.81 0.67 28.23
N LEU A 420 -13.23 -0.58 27.99
CA LEU A 420 -13.07 -1.23 26.68
C LEU A 420 -13.96 -0.57 25.63
N GLU A 421 -15.18 -0.18 26.00
CA GLU A 421 -16.12 0.54 25.15
C GLU A 421 -15.54 1.90 24.74
N ALA A 422 -14.98 2.65 25.70
CA ALA A 422 -14.30 3.91 25.42
C ALA A 422 -13.11 3.74 24.48
N ALA A 423 -12.26 2.72 24.69
CA ALA A 423 -11.13 2.43 23.81
C ALA A 423 -11.60 2.00 22.40
N THR A 424 -12.70 1.24 22.32
CA THR A 424 -13.29 0.78 21.06
C THR A 424 -13.86 1.95 20.26
N ASP A 425 -14.58 2.87 20.92
CA ASP A 425 -15.12 4.06 20.25
C ASP A 425 -14.01 4.97 19.72
N MET A 426 -12.91 5.13 20.45
CA MET A 426 -11.73 5.85 19.97
C MET A 426 -11.12 5.17 18.74
N ALA A 427 -10.98 3.84 18.76
CA ALA A 427 -10.46 3.07 17.63
C ALA A 427 -11.36 3.19 16.39
N CYS A 428 -12.68 3.05 16.58
CA CYS A 428 -13.66 3.20 15.50
C CYS A 428 -13.59 4.60 14.89
N THR A 429 -13.58 5.64 15.73
CA THR A 429 -13.50 7.03 15.26
C THR A 429 -12.22 7.29 14.46
N TRP A 430 -11.09 6.71 14.89
CA TRP A 430 -9.83 6.80 14.16
C TRP A 430 -9.94 6.16 12.78
N PHE A 431 -10.42 4.92 12.70
CA PHE A 431 -10.60 4.25 11.42
C PHE A 431 -11.65 4.93 10.53
N GLU A 432 -12.74 5.49 11.09
CA GLU A 432 -13.74 6.27 10.33
C GLU A 432 -13.16 7.53 9.69
N HIS A 433 -12.17 8.14 10.35
CA HIS A 433 -11.51 9.32 9.85
C HIS A 433 -10.52 9.00 8.73
N TYR A 434 -9.69 7.97 8.92
CA TYR A 434 -8.55 7.70 8.02
C TYR A 434 -8.79 6.61 6.98
N LEU A 435 -9.66 5.64 7.24
CA LEU A 435 -10.04 4.61 6.26
C LEU A 435 -11.25 5.09 5.44
N GLN A 436 -11.13 6.28 4.87
CA GLN A 436 -12.11 6.80 3.92
C GLN A 436 -11.68 6.42 2.51
N LEU A 437 -12.60 5.86 1.72
CA LEU A 437 -12.45 5.83 0.28
C LEU A 437 -12.29 7.28 -0.20
N SER A 438 -11.15 7.61 -0.81
CA SER A 438 -10.95 8.95 -1.37
C SER A 438 -12.03 9.23 -2.41
N PRO A 439 -12.58 10.46 -2.51
CA PRO A 439 -13.58 10.82 -3.52
C PRO A 439 -13.13 10.58 -4.97
N GLU A 440 -11.83 10.41 -5.20
CA GLU A 440 -11.25 10.00 -6.49
C GLU A 440 -11.63 8.57 -6.89
N ALA A 441 -12.10 7.73 -5.97
CA ALA A 441 -12.43 6.33 -6.21
C ALA A 441 -13.92 6.08 -6.55
N VAL A 442 -14.79 7.10 -6.54
CA VAL A 442 -16.22 6.91 -6.90
C VAL A 442 -16.64 7.95 -7.93
N HIS A 443 -16.61 7.50 -9.19
CA HIS A 443 -17.07 8.15 -10.43
C HIS A 443 -16.22 9.29 -11.01
N PRO A 444 -15.28 9.00 -11.93
CA PRO A 444 -15.04 9.94 -13.01
C PRO A 444 -16.34 10.08 -13.84
N ARG A 445 -16.70 11.31 -14.21
CA ARG A 445 -17.64 11.56 -15.33
C ARG A 445 -17.14 10.80 -16.56
N PRO A 446 -18.01 10.38 -17.49
CA PRO A 446 -17.64 9.48 -18.58
C PRO A 446 -16.71 10.17 -19.56
N GLU A 447 -15.41 10.12 -19.29
CA GLU A 447 -14.36 10.12 -20.30
C GLU A 447 -14.16 8.66 -20.72
N GLU A 448 -13.94 8.42 -22.01
CA GLU A 448 -13.90 7.10 -22.65
C GLU A 448 -12.94 6.15 -21.94
N HIS A 449 -13.48 5.37 -21.00
CA HIS A 449 -12.77 4.27 -20.37
C HIS A 449 -12.98 3.04 -21.24
N LEU A 450 -11.90 2.36 -21.64
CA LEU A 450 -12.00 1.06 -22.32
C LEU A 450 -12.57 0.07 -21.29
N ARG A 451 -13.84 -0.32 -21.43
CA ARG A 451 -14.62 -1.01 -20.38
C ARG A 451 -14.47 -2.53 -20.39
N GLY A 452 -13.70 -3.08 -21.33
CA GLY A 452 -13.47 -4.52 -21.42
C GLY A 452 -12.26 -4.94 -22.28
N PRO A 453 -11.83 -6.21 -22.18
CA PRO A 453 -10.67 -6.74 -22.89
C PRO A 453 -10.70 -6.50 -24.40
N ASP A 454 -11.86 -6.61 -25.06
CA ASP A 454 -11.99 -6.42 -26.51
C ASP A 454 -11.70 -4.98 -26.94
N GLU A 455 -12.11 -3.98 -26.14
CA GLU A 455 -11.81 -2.57 -26.41
C GLU A 455 -10.32 -2.27 -26.20
N ILE A 456 -9.71 -2.88 -25.17
CA ILE A 456 -8.27 -2.79 -24.92
C ILE A 456 -7.48 -3.42 -26.07
N VAL A 457 -7.89 -4.61 -26.53
CA VAL A 457 -7.28 -5.31 -27.67
C VAL A 457 -7.41 -4.49 -28.95
N ALA A 458 -8.57 -3.86 -29.19
CA ALA A 458 -8.74 -2.99 -30.35
C ALA A 458 -7.82 -1.76 -30.30
N ALA A 459 -7.67 -1.14 -29.12
CA ALA A 459 -6.74 -0.02 -28.92
C ALA A 459 -5.27 -0.47 -29.06
N LEU A 460 -4.90 -1.64 -28.50
CA LEU A 460 -3.58 -2.25 -28.68
C LEU A 460 -3.28 -2.48 -30.16
N ARG A 461 -4.23 -3.04 -30.93
CA ARG A 461 -4.04 -3.29 -32.36
C ARG A 461 -3.72 -2.01 -33.16
N ALA A 462 -4.21 -0.85 -32.71
CA ALA A 462 -3.89 0.43 -33.31
C ALA A 462 -2.54 1.02 -32.84
N ALA A 463 -2.02 0.57 -31.68
CA ALA A 463 -0.83 1.13 -31.04
C ALA A 463 0.45 0.29 -31.25
N VAL A 464 0.32 -1.00 -31.57
CA VAL A 464 1.48 -1.87 -31.77
C VAL A 464 2.17 -1.60 -33.11
N ASN A 465 3.49 -1.76 -33.13
CA ASN A 465 4.32 -1.72 -34.33
C ASN A 465 4.67 -3.15 -34.74
N PRO A 466 4.09 -3.71 -35.83
CA PRO A 466 4.43 -5.04 -36.29
C PRO A 466 5.92 -5.18 -36.59
N LEU A 467 6.51 -6.29 -36.18
CA LEU A 467 7.94 -6.56 -36.40
C LEU A 467 8.14 -7.62 -37.49
N PRO A 468 9.23 -7.55 -38.27
CA PRO A 468 9.62 -8.62 -39.18
C PRO A 468 10.33 -9.77 -38.42
N GLU A 469 10.94 -10.70 -39.15
CA GLU A 469 11.87 -11.69 -38.54
C GLU A 469 13.10 -11.01 -37.93
N PRO A 470 13.65 -11.48 -36.79
CA PRO A 470 14.85 -10.90 -36.19
C PRO A 470 16.08 -10.81 -37.10
N GLU A 471 16.18 -11.65 -38.13
CA GLU A 471 17.26 -11.59 -39.13
C GLU A 471 17.09 -10.43 -40.12
N ASP A 472 15.88 -9.90 -40.27
CA ASP A 472 15.63 -8.75 -41.12
C ASP A 472 16.26 -7.50 -40.49
N PRO A 473 17.11 -6.74 -41.19
CA PRO A 473 17.74 -5.53 -40.66
C PRO A 473 16.74 -4.47 -40.15
N SER A 474 15.51 -4.47 -40.67
CA SER A 474 14.45 -3.57 -40.21
C SER A 474 13.88 -3.94 -38.84
N PHE A 475 14.08 -5.18 -38.36
CA PHE A 475 13.77 -5.56 -36.99
C PHE A 475 14.54 -4.70 -35.99
N GLY A 476 15.88 -4.68 -36.13
CA GLY A 476 16.74 -3.88 -35.25
C GLY A 476 16.46 -2.38 -35.38
N ALA A 477 16.16 -1.90 -36.59
CA ALA A 477 15.86 -0.49 -36.84
C ALA A 477 14.64 0.02 -36.07
N ALA A 478 13.68 -0.84 -35.73
CA ALA A 478 12.53 -0.47 -34.89
C ALA A 478 12.92 -0.03 -33.46
N PHE A 479 14.17 -0.22 -33.05
CA PHE A 479 14.69 0.12 -31.73
C PHE A 479 15.64 1.33 -31.75
N ASP A 480 15.73 2.05 -32.87
CA ASP A 480 16.64 3.19 -33.02
C ASP A 480 16.36 4.33 -32.02
N ASP A 481 15.10 4.54 -31.65
CA ASP A 481 14.70 5.60 -30.72
C ASP A 481 15.25 5.38 -29.30
N TYR A 482 15.51 4.13 -28.93
CA TYR A 482 16.16 3.77 -27.65
C TYR A 482 17.68 3.93 -27.69
N GLY A 483 18.26 4.19 -28.86
CA GLY A 483 19.71 4.31 -29.05
C GLY A 483 20.36 5.50 -28.36
N SER A 484 19.58 6.47 -27.88
CA SER A 484 20.07 7.60 -27.08
C SER A 484 20.28 7.28 -25.60
N ALA A 485 19.76 6.14 -25.14
CA ALA A 485 19.88 5.71 -23.75
C ALA A 485 21.33 5.39 -23.36
N ARG A 486 21.64 5.52 -22.07
CA ARG A 486 22.93 5.10 -21.51
C ARG A 486 22.94 3.59 -21.29
N VAL A 487 21.82 3.05 -20.81
CA VAL A 487 21.66 1.61 -20.57
C VAL A 487 20.35 1.16 -21.19
N VAL A 488 20.40 0.12 -22.01
CA VAL A 488 19.22 -0.57 -22.55
C VAL A 488 19.18 -1.96 -21.96
N LEU A 489 18.17 -2.23 -21.12
CA LEU A 489 17.96 -3.52 -20.50
C LEU A 489 16.95 -4.32 -21.33
N LEU A 490 17.39 -5.46 -21.87
CA LEU A 490 16.60 -6.37 -22.69
C LEU A 490 16.24 -7.62 -21.88
N GLY A 491 14.95 -7.75 -21.62
CA GLY A 491 14.36 -8.87 -20.90
C GLY A 491 14.21 -10.13 -21.72
N GLU A 492 13.71 -11.16 -21.05
CA GLU A 492 13.09 -12.32 -21.67
C GLU A 492 12.08 -12.91 -20.69
N ALA A 493 10.88 -13.30 -21.17
CA ALA A 493 9.91 -14.03 -20.34
C ALA A 493 10.30 -15.49 -20.12
N SER A 494 11.32 -15.98 -20.84
CA SER A 494 11.90 -17.29 -20.60
C SER A 494 13.35 -17.41 -21.03
N HIS A 495 14.17 -18.12 -20.25
CA HIS A 495 15.57 -18.39 -20.61
C HIS A 495 15.77 -19.35 -21.79
N GLY A 496 14.72 -20.06 -22.21
CA GLY A 496 14.81 -21.17 -23.16
C GLY A 496 14.10 -20.98 -24.50
N SER A 497 13.73 -19.75 -24.87
CA SER A 497 13.02 -19.45 -26.13
C SER A 497 13.96 -18.84 -27.18
N SER A 498 14.08 -19.50 -28.34
CA SER A 498 14.95 -19.13 -29.47
C SER A 498 14.70 -17.70 -29.98
N GLU A 499 13.43 -17.32 -30.13
CA GLU A 499 13.03 -16.00 -30.63
C GLU A 499 13.53 -14.86 -29.73
N PHE A 500 13.57 -15.05 -28.41
CA PHE A 500 14.08 -14.04 -27.48
C PHE A 500 15.60 -13.84 -27.64
N TYR A 501 16.39 -14.90 -27.84
CA TYR A 501 17.83 -14.76 -28.13
C TYR A 501 18.07 -14.05 -29.47
N ARG A 502 17.37 -14.48 -30.52
CA ARG A 502 17.50 -13.91 -31.87
C ARG A 502 17.12 -12.42 -31.88
N ALA A 503 16.03 -12.06 -31.20
CA ALA A 503 15.60 -10.67 -31.07
C ALA A 503 16.57 -9.81 -30.27
N ARG A 504 17.01 -10.28 -29.08
CA ARG A 504 18.02 -9.57 -28.26
C ARG A 504 19.32 -9.38 -29.04
N ALA A 505 19.76 -10.38 -29.81
CA ALA A 505 20.93 -10.30 -30.68
C ALA A 505 20.75 -9.25 -31.80
N ALA A 506 19.59 -9.21 -32.45
CA ALA A 506 19.30 -8.23 -33.50
C ALA A 506 19.28 -6.78 -32.97
N ILE A 507 18.62 -6.55 -31.83
CA ILE A 507 18.58 -5.24 -31.17
C ILE A 507 19.98 -4.82 -30.75
N THR A 508 20.72 -5.70 -30.08
CA THR A 508 22.06 -5.41 -29.58
C THR A 508 23.03 -5.07 -30.72
N ARG A 509 23.01 -5.83 -31.81
CA ARG A 509 23.81 -5.52 -33.01
C ARG A 509 23.47 -4.14 -33.57
N ARG A 510 22.18 -3.79 -33.67
CA ARG A 510 21.76 -2.46 -34.14
C ARG A 510 22.31 -1.35 -33.25
N LEU A 511 22.19 -1.50 -31.94
CA LEU A 511 22.66 -0.52 -30.95
C LEU A 511 24.19 -0.34 -31.01
N ILE A 512 24.94 -1.43 -31.19
CA ILE A 512 26.39 -1.38 -31.39
C ILE A 512 26.73 -0.66 -32.70
N GLU A 513 26.17 -1.11 -33.82
CA GLU A 513 26.55 -0.64 -35.16
C GLU A 513 26.13 0.81 -35.47
N ARG A 514 25.05 1.29 -34.84
CA ARG A 514 24.45 2.60 -35.17
C ARG A 514 24.41 3.60 -34.04
N HIS A 515 24.49 3.14 -32.78
CA HIS A 515 24.24 4.00 -31.60
C HIS A 515 25.38 4.01 -30.59
N GLY A 516 26.55 3.45 -30.94
CA GLY A 516 27.79 3.57 -30.18
C GLY A 516 27.82 2.76 -28.87
N PHE A 517 27.03 1.69 -28.78
CA PHE A 517 27.11 0.78 -27.64
C PHE A 517 28.37 -0.09 -27.75
N THR A 518 29.17 -0.14 -26.68
CA THR A 518 30.43 -0.89 -26.63
C THR A 518 30.48 -1.90 -25.48
N LEU A 519 29.41 -2.00 -24.69
CA LEU A 519 29.30 -2.94 -23.58
C LEU A 519 28.07 -3.82 -23.72
N VAL A 520 28.24 -5.12 -23.61
CA VAL A 520 27.16 -6.10 -23.46
C VAL A 520 27.34 -6.79 -22.11
N ALA A 521 26.40 -6.56 -21.21
CA ALA A 521 26.41 -7.14 -19.87
C ALA A 521 25.30 -8.18 -19.75
N ALA A 522 25.59 -9.38 -19.26
CA ALA A 522 24.61 -10.46 -19.20
C ALA A 522 24.42 -10.98 -17.77
N GLU A 523 23.22 -11.50 -17.47
CA GLU A 523 22.89 -12.36 -16.32
C GLU A 523 23.64 -13.70 -16.45
N ALA A 524 24.96 -13.60 -16.38
CA ALA A 524 25.92 -14.64 -16.58
C ALA A 524 27.04 -14.46 -15.56
N ASP A 525 27.65 -15.58 -15.18
CA ASP A 525 28.77 -15.58 -14.25
C ASP A 525 29.96 -14.83 -14.85
N TRP A 526 30.58 -13.97 -14.03
CA TRP A 526 31.74 -13.17 -14.43
C TRP A 526 32.86 -13.98 -15.12
N PRO A 527 33.38 -15.10 -14.54
CA PRO A 527 34.48 -15.83 -15.15
C PRO A 527 34.12 -16.49 -16.50
N ASP A 528 32.87 -16.95 -16.68
CA ASP A 528 32.42 -17.57 -17.92
C ASP A 528 32.23 -16.51 -19.02
N ALA A 529 31.64 -15.35 -18.67
CA ALA A 529 31.52 -14.21 -19.57
C ALA A 529 32.89 -13.63 -19.97
N ALA A 530 33.86 -13.61 -19.06
CA ALA A 530 35.23 -13.18 -19.36
C ALA A 530 35.91 -14.08 -20.43
N ALA A 531 35.55 -15.37 -20.50
CA ALA A 531 36.02 -16.26 -21.57
C ALA A 531 35.45 -15.86 -22.94
N ILE A 532 34.17 -15.47 -23.00
CA ILE A 532 33.54 -14.93 -24.22
C ILE A 532 34.18 -13.61 -24.63
N ASP A 533 34.38 -12.70 -23.68
CA ASP A 533 35.02 -11.41 -23.93
C ASP A 533 36.41 -11.53 -24.55
N ARG A 534 37.25 -12.41 -23.99
CA ARG A 534 38.58 -12.70 -24.55
C ARG A 534 38.47 -13.26 -25.96
N HIS A 535 37.49 -14.14 -26.20
CA HIS A 535 37.24 -14.72 -27.52
C HIS A 535 36.86 -13.66 -28.57
N ILE A 536 35.89 -12.79 -28.25
CA ILE A 536 35.42 -11.76 -29.20
C ILE A 536 36.44 -10.66 -29.43
N ARG A 537 37.35 -10.39 -28.48
CA ARG A 537 38.44 -9.40 -28.61
C ARG A 537 39.74 -10.00 -29.16
N GLY A 538 39.76 -11.30 -29.49
CA GLY A 538 40.96 -11.97 -30.02
C GLY A 538 42.12 -12.07 -29.02
N LYS A 539 41.85 -11.95 -27.72
CA LYS A 539 42.84 -12.10 -26.66
C LYS A 539 43.18 -13.60 -26.44
N PRO A 540 44.38 -13.94 -25.95
CA PRO A 540 44.71 -15.30 -25.57
C PRO A 540 43.68 -15.85 -24.56
N GLY A 541 43.27 -17.11 -24.72
CA GLY A 541 42.41 -17.79 -23.74
C GLY A 541 43.07 -17.83 -22.36
N ALA A 542 42.27 -17.90 -21.30
CA ALA A 542 42.78 -18.17 -19.95
C ALA A 542 43.60 -19.47 -19.93
N SER A 543 44.59 -19.61 -19.05
CA SER A 543 45.36 -20.87 -18.96
C SER A 543 44.49 -22.02 -18.43
N SER A 544 43.39 -21.68 -17.76
CA SER A 544 42.36 -22.61 -17.30
C SER A 544 41.79 -23.44 -18.46
N ARG A 545 41.91 -24.77 -18.35
CA ARG A 545 41.28 -25.78 -19.24
C ARG A 545 39.74 -25.84 -19.10
N ARG A 546 39.12 -24.93 -18.35
CA ARG A 546 37.69 -24.97 -18.02
C ARG A 546 36.88 -24.48 -19.21
N VAL A 547 35.89 -25.28 -19.60
CA VAL A 547 34.93 -24.91 -20.63
C VAL A 547 33.87 -24.00 -19.98
N PRO A 548 33.55 -22.82 -20.54
CA PRO A 548 32.57 -21.91 -19.95
C PRO A 548 31.13 -22.47 -20.07
N PHE A 549 30.26 -22.02 -19.16
CA PHE A 549 28.82 -22.31 -19.11
C PHE A 549 28.47 -23.80 -18.99
N THR A 550 29.29 -24.58 -18.29
CA THR A 550 29.06 -26.02 -18.07
C THR A 550 28.20 -26.34 -16.85
N ARG A 551 27.91 -25.34 -16.01
CA ARG A 551 27.05 -25.46 -14.84
C ARG A 551 25.58 -25.45 -15.23
N PHE A 552 24.72 -25.97 -14.35
CA PHE A 552 23.28 -25.91 -14.57
C PHE A 552 22.79 -24.45 -14.61
N PRO A 553 21.87 -24.10 -15.53
CA PRO A 553 21.51 -24.86 -16.73
C PRO A 553 22.60 -24.78 -17.83
N ALA A 554 23.10 -25.94 -18.25
CA ALA A 554 24.22 -25.99 -19.21
C ALA A 554 23.85 -25.57 -20.65
N TRP A 555 22.60 -25.19 -20.91
CA TRP A 555 22.06 -24.88 -22.24
C TRP A 555 21.69 -23.40 -22.40
N MET A 556 21.52 -22.65 -21.30
CA MET A 556 21.05 -21.26 -21.32
C MET A 556 21.98 -20.37 -22.14
N TRP A 557 23.28 -20.37 -21.85
CA TRP A 557 24.28 -19.64 -22.64
C TRP A 557 25.04 -20.54 -23.64
N ARG A 558 24.75 -21.85 -23.68
CA ARG A 558 25.33 -22.79 -24.66
C ARG A 558 24.29 -23.29 -25.63
N ASN A 559 23.78 -22.37 -26.43
CA ASN A 559 22.86 -22.68 -27.51
C ASN A 559 23.35 -22.06 -28.82
N ARG A 560 22.79 -22.51 -29.95
CA ARG A 560 23.18 -22.05 -31.28
C ARG A 560 22.93 -20.55 -31.47
N GLU A 561 21.80 -20.05 -30.97
CA GLU A 561 21.40 -18.66 -31.13
C GLU A 561 22.40 -17.69 -30.48
N PHE A 562 22.89 -18.05 -29.28
CA PHE A 562 23.92 -17.28 -28.59
C PHE A 562 25.31 -17.44 -29.23
N ASP A 563 25.67 -18.63 -29.71
CA ASP A 563 26.94 -18.86 -30.43
C ASP A 563 27.02 -18.01 -31.71
N GLU A 564 25.93 -17.91 -32.46
CA GLU A 564 25.81 -17.02 -33.62
C GLU A 564 25.96 -15.54 -33.24
N PHE A 565 25.38 -15.11 -32.12
CA PHE A 565 25.56 -13.77 -31.60
C PHE A 565 27.03 -13.49 -31.21
N VAL A 566 27.68 -14.40 -30.48
CA VAL A 566 29.10 -14.28 -30.11
C VAL A 566 30.00 -14.21 -31.35
N ALA A 567 29.72 -15.03 -32.37
CA ALA A 567 30.44 -14.97 -33.65
C ALA A 567 30.29 -13.60 -34.32
N SER A 568 29.08 -13.03 -34.30
CA SER A 568 28.83 -11.70 -34.87
C SER A 568 29.58 -10.57 -34.13
N LEU A 569 29.67 -10.64 -32.79
CA LEU A 569 30.44 -9.68 -32.00
C LEU A 569 31.94 -9.77 -32.30
N ARG A 570 32.46 -10.98 -32.47
CA ARG A 570 33.85 -11.20 -32.88
C ARG A 570 34.13 -10.61 -34.27
N ASP A 571 33.22 -10.83 -35.23
CA ASP A 571 33.34 -10.29 -36.59
C ASP A 571 33.24 -8.76 -36.61
N HIS A 572 32.48 -8.16 -35.70
CA HIS A 572 32.44 -6.71 -35.50
C HIS A 572 33.77 -6.20 -34.91
N ASN A 573 34.23 -6.79 -33.80
CA ASN A 573 35.46 -6.40 -33.11
C ASN A 573 36.71 -6.54 -33.98
N ALA A 574 36.71 -7.45 -34.95
CA ALA A 574 37.80 -7.60 -35.92
C ALA A 574 37.91 -6.42 -36.91
N LYS A 575 36.90 -5.55 -36.98
CA LYS A 575 36.80 -4.43 -37.95
C LYS A 575 36.96 -3.05 -37.32
N VAL A 576 37.05 -2.97 -35.99
CA VAL A 576 37.12 -1.70 -35.23
C VAL A 576 38.42 -1.64 -34.43
N GLU A 577 38.80 -0.43 -34.03
CA GLU A 577 40.02 -0.21 -33.23
C GLU A 577 39.86 -0.79 -31.81
N PRO A 578 40.96 -1.17 -31.12
CA PRO A 578 40.89 -1.81 -29.81
C PRO A 578 40.07 -1.07 -28.74
N ASP A 579 40.04 0.27 -28.78
CA ASP A 579 39.28 1.10 -27.83
C ASP A 579 37.78 1.18 -28.17
N GLU A 580 37.40 0.84 -29.41
CA GLU A 580 36.00 0.79 -29.89
C GLU A 580 35.42 -0.63 -29.83
N GLN A 581 36.25 -1.63 -29.51
CA GLN A 581 35.80 -3.01 -29.41
C GLN A 581 34.72 -3.18 -28.34
N VAL A 582 33.70 -3.95 -28.71
CA VAL A 582 32.65 -4.40 -27.81
C VAL A 582 33.25 -5.32 -26.76
N ARG A 583 32.91 -5.08 -25.49
CA ARG A 583 33.23 -5.94 -24.36
C ARG A 583 32.01 -6.74 -23.95
N PHE A 584 32.23 -7.96 -23.48
CA PHE A 584 31.18 -8.83 -22.93
C PHE A 584 31.45 -9.05 -21.44
N THR A 585 30.48 -8.80 -20.56
CA THR A 585 30.70 -8.93 -19.11
C THR A 585 29.58 -9.69 -18.44
N GLY A 586 29.92 -10.52 -17.46
CA GLY A 586 28.94 -11.15 -16.59
C GLY A 586 28.54 -10.19 -15.47
N LEU A 587 27.30 -10.26 -15.01
CA LEU A 587 26.81 -9.49 -13.87
C LEU A 587 26.52 -10.36 -12.66
N ASP A 588 26.29 -11.65 -12.88
CA ASP A 588 25.71 -12.54 -11.89
C ASP A 588 26.72 -12.96 -10.82
N LEU A 589 26.19 -13.42 -9.71
CA LEU A 589 26.90 -13.70 -8.47
C LEU A 589 27.34 -15.17 -8.33
N TYR A 590 26.91 -16.04 -9.25
CA TYR A 590 27.25 -17.45 -9.19
C TYR A 590 28.68 -17.71 -9.74
N SER A 591 29.24 -18.89 -9.46
CA SER A 591 30.64 -19.27 -9.76
C SER A 591 31.67 -18.73 -8.76
N MET A 592 31.46 -18.98 -7.47
CA MET A 592 32.44 -18.65 -6.43
C MET A 592 33.76 -19.40 -6.66
N THR A 593 33.69 -20.71 -6.93
CA THR A 593 34.86 -21.56 -7.11
C THR A 593 35.71 -21.14 -8.32
N ALA A 594 35.07 -20.83 -9.45
CA ALA A 594 35.78 -20.34 -10.63
C ALA A 594 36.39 -18.95 -10.40
N SER A 595 35.70 -18.10 -9.63
CA SER A 595 36.20 -16.76 -9.29
C SER A 595 37.42 -16.81 -8.37
N ILE A 596 37.44 -17.71 -7.39
CA ILE A 596 38.63 -17.98 -6.56
C ILE A 596 39.80 -18.39 -7.46
N ALA A 597 39.57 -19.34 -8.39
CA ALA A 597 40.62 -19.80 -9.31
C ALA A 597 41.18 -18.64 -10.17
N ALA A 598 40.31 -17.76 -10.69
CA ALA A 598 40.72 -16.61 -11.48
C ALA A 598 41.57 -15.61 -10.68
N VAL A 599 41.21 -15.33 -9.42
CA VAL A 599 42.01 -14.48 -8.50
C VAL A 599 43.39 -15.09 -8.26
N LEU A 600 43.45 -16.39 -7.98
CA LEU A 600 44.70 -17.10 -7.70
C LEU A 600 45.62 -17.16 -8.93
N GLU A 601 45.06 -17.43 -10.12
CA GLU A 601 45.82 -17.44 -11.39
C GLU A 601 46.46 -16.07 -11.69
N TYR A 602 45.71 -14.99 -11.48
CA TYR A 602 46.23 -13.64 -11.63
C TYR A 602 47.38 -13.37 -10.64
N LEU A 603 47.16 -13.64 -9.35
CA LEU A 603 48.16 -13.41 -8.31
C LEU A 603 49.40 -14.28 -8.50
N ASP A 604 49.29 -15.53 -8.94
CA ASP A 604 50.46 -16.37 -9.22
C ASP A 604 51.40 -15.75 -10.27
N ARG A 605 50.83 -15.00 -11.23
CA ARG A 605 51.60 -14.32 -12.28
C ARG A 605 52.22 -13.02 -11.77
N VAL A 606 51.47 -12.22 -11.01
CA VAL A 606 51.88 -10.83 -10.67
C VAL A 606 52.49 -10.66 -9.27
N ASP A 607 52.06 -11.48 -8.30
CA ASP A 607 52.54 -11.47 -6.92
C ASP A 607 52.38 -12.87 -6.26
N PRO A 608 53.35 -13.78 -6.46
CA PRO A 608 53.31 -15.13 -5.90
C PRO A 608 53.22 -15.19 -4.37
N ALA A 609 53.69 -14.15 -3.67
CA ALA A 609 53.61 -14.08 -2.22
C ALA A 609 52.17 -13.80 -1.77
N ALA A 610 51.49 -12.84 -2.42
CA ALA A 610 50.08 -12.58 -2.22
C ALA A 610 49.22 -13.80 -2.63
N ALA A 611 49.58 -14.50 -3.71
CA ALA A 611 48.90 -15.73 -4.15
C ALA A 611 48.95 -16.84 -3.08
N LYS A 612 50.09 -17.00 -2.40
CA LYS A 612 50.25 -17.97 -1.30
C LYS A 612 49.35 -17.61 -0.12
N GLU A 613 49.19 -16.34 0.17
CA GLU A 613 48.36 -15.87 1.28
C GLU A 613 46.87 -15.98 0.95
N ALA A 614 46.47 -15.60 -0.28
CA ALA A 614 45.10 -15.77 -0.77
C ALA A 614 44.64 -17.24 -0.70
N ARG A 615 45.49 -18.20 -1.07
CA ARG A 615 45.19 -19.65 -0.92
C ARG A 615 44.87 -20.04 0.52
N LYS A 616 45.65 -19.56 1.50
CA LYS A 616 45.36 -19.87 2.91
C LYS A 616 44.02 -19.30 3.37
N ARG A 617 43.66 -18.13 2.85
CA ARG A 617 42.41 -17.43 3.21
C ARG A 617 41.19 -18.08 2.57
N TYR A 618 41.31 -18.53 1.32
CA TYR A 618 40.24 -19.27 0.65
C TYR A 618 40.13 -20.73 1.08
N ALA A 619 41.15 -21.30 1.74
CA ALA A 619 41.14 -22.70 2.21
C ALA A 619 39.96 -23.08 3.12
N CYS A 620 39.27 -22.12 3.74
CA CYS A 620 38.07 -22.40 4.52
C CYS A 620 36.84 -22.72 3.66
N ILE A 621 36.84 -22.32 2.38
CA ILE A 621 35.79 -22.59 1.38
C ILE A 621 36.01 -23.95 0.72
N ASP A 622 37.26 -24.39 0.56
CA ASP A 622 37.64 -25.64 -0.14
C ASP A 622 36.77 -26.86 0.25
N PRO A 623 36.46 -27.12 1.54
CA PRO A 623 35.63 -28.27 1.94
C PRO A 623 34.20 -28.21 1.39
N TRP A 624 33.73 -27.03 0.98
CA TRP A 624 32.37 -26.75 0.54
C TRP A 624 32.28 -26.42 -0.96
N SER A 625 33.39 -26.44 -1.68
CA SER A 625 33.49 -26.07 -3.11
C SER A 625 32.60 -26.88 -4.06
N GLN A 626 32.02 -27.98 -3.60
CA GLN A 626 31.07 -28.81 -4.35
C GLN A 626 29.62 -28.71 -3.80
N GLU A 627 29.43 -28.15 -2.60
CA GLU A 627 28.12 -27.96 -1.95
C GLU A 627 28.10 -26.64 -1.15
N LEU A 628 28.11 -25.48 -1.82
CA LEU A 628 28.08 -24.17 -1.13
C LEU A 628 26.76 -23.92 -0.38
N SER A 629 25.68 -24.61 -0.77
CA SER A 629 24.45 -24.64 0.01
C SER A 629 24.67 -25.28 1.39
N ALA A 630 25.56 -26.27 1.52
CA ALA A 630 25.93 -26.87 2.80
C ALA A 630 26.77 -25.92 3.65
N TYR A 631 27.63 -25.09 3.04
CA TYR A 631 28.33 -24.01 3.73
C TYR A 631 27.35 -23.03 4.40
N GLY A 632 26.33 -22.59 3.65
CA GLY A 632 25.28 -21.72 4.19
C GLY A 632 24.59 -22.33 5.40
N ARG A 633 24.22 -23.62 5.37
CA ARG A 633 23.64 -24.32 6.55
C ARG A 633 24.62 -24.42 7.72
N ALA A 634 25.88 -24.75 7.44
CA ALA A 634 26.90 -24.89 8.46
C ALA A 634 27.18 -23.56 9.17
N SER A 635 27.09 -22.44 8.44
CA SER A 635 27.28 -21.08 8.98
C SER A 635 26.24 -20.70 10.05
N LEU A 636 25.09 -21.38 10.09
CA LEU A 636 24.04 -21.19 11.11
C LEU A 636 24.37 -21.87 12.46
N SER A 637 25.30 -22.83 12.47
CA SER A 637 25.60 -23.65 13.64
C SER A 637 26.70 -23.03 14.51
N ARG A 638 26.47 -22.95 15.83
CA ARG A 638 27.50 -22.51 16.79
C ARG A 638 28.72 -23.44 16.72
N GLY A 639 29.88 -22.88 16.33
CA GLY A 639 31.18 -23.56 16.37
C GLY A 639 31.92 -23.66 15.04
N TYR A 640 31.31 -23.27 13.92
CA TYR A 640 32.00 -23.21 12.61
C TYR A 640 32.70 -21.86 12.40
N ALA A 641 33.91 -21.89 11.85
CA ALA A 641 34.63 -20.68 11.47
C ALA A 641 34.01 -20.07 10.21
N LEU A 642 33.64 -18.79 10.27
CA LEU A 642 33.12 -18.05 9.12
C LEU A 642 34.27 -17.68 8.17
N CYS A 643 34.02 -17.80 6.86
CA CYS A 643 34.98 -17.43 5.82
C CYS A 643 34.98 -15.94 5.50
N GLU A 644 33.97 -15.20 5.97
CA GLU A 644 33.82 -13.75 5.79
C GLU A 644 35.13 -12.96 5.99
N ALA A 645 35.73 -13.02 7.18
CA ALA A 645 36.92 -12.22 7.50
C ALA A 645 38.12 -12.53 6.56
N PRO A 646 38.53 -13.79 6.35
CA PRO A 646 39.62 -14.09 5.42
C PRO A 646 39.29 -13.77 3.94
N VAL A 647 38.05 -13.98 3.50
CA VAL A 647 37.59 -13.63 2.14
C VAL A 647 37.65 -12.13 1.91
N MET A 648 37.05 -11.34 2.81
CA MET A 648 37.05 -9.88 2.76
C MET A 648 38.48 -9.32 2.79
N ARG A 649 39.39 -9.93 3.57
CA ARG A 649 40.78 -9.50 3.63
C ARG A 649 41.50 -9.67 2.29
N THR A 650 41.20 -10.72 1.53
CA THR A 650 41.78 -10.93 0.19
C THR A 650 41.34 -9.83 -0.79
N LEU A 651 40.06 -9.47 -0.77
CA LEU A 651 39.56 -8.34 -1.56
C LEU A 651 40.22 -7.01 -1.14
N LEU A 652 40.31 -6.74 0.16
CA LEU A 652 40.92 -5.51 0.66
C LEU A 652 42.39 -5.38 0.27
N ASP A 653 43.17 -6.46 0.35
CA ASP A 653 44.58 -6.44 -0.04
C ASP A 653 44.74 -6.19 -1.55
N LEU A 654 43.89 -6.77 -2.41
CA LEU A 654 43.88 -6.47 -3.85
C LEU A 654 43.59 -4.99 -4.13
N LEU A 655 42.58 -4.41 -3.45
CA LEU A 655 42.23 -3.00 -3.60
C LEU A 655 43.34 -2.07 -3.08
N GLN A 656 44.01 -2.43 -1.99
CA GLN A 656 45.15 -1.66 -1.47
C GLN A 656 46.35 -1.66 -2.41
N SER A 657 46.53 -2.72 -3.19
CA SER A 657 47.61 -2.85 -4.18
C SER A 657 47.26 -2.27 -5.56
N GLU A 658 46.11 -1.62 -5.72
CA GLU A 658 45.63 -1.06 -6.99
C GLU A 658 46.68 -0.19 -7.70
N LEU A 659 47.33 0.74 -6.98
CA LEU A 659 48.36 1.61 -7.55
C LEU A 659 49.59 0.84 -8.10
N HIS A 660 49.87 -0.36 -7.59
CA HIS A 660 51.02 -1.18 -8.00
C HIS A 660 50.68 -2.12 -9.16
N TYR A 661 49.47 -2.69 -9.16
CA TYR A 661 49.06 -3.70 -10.15
C TYR A 661 48.33 -3.09 -11.36
N ALA A 662 47.48 -2.08 -11.16
CA ALA A 662 46.69 -1.47 -12.24
C ALA A 662 47.57 -0.75 -13.29
N ALA A 663 48.71 -0.22 -12.87
CA ALA A 663 49.67 0.45 -13.76
C ALA A 663 50.36 -0.51 -14.77
N ARG A 664 50.30 -1.83 -14.53
CA ARG A 664 50.93 -2.85 -15.37
C ARG A 664 49.92 -3.69 -16.16
N ASP A 665 48.80 -4.05 -15.53
CA ASP A 665 47.89 -5.08 -16.05
C ASP A 665 46.41 -4.64 -16.03
N GLY A 666 46.12 -3.35 -16.24
CA GLY A 666 44.82 -2.72 -15.92
C GLY A 666 43.52 -3.48 -16.26
N ASP A 667 43.41 -4.17 -17.41
CA ASP A 667 42.25 -5.02 -17.73
C ASP A 667 42.23 -6.32 -16.88
N ASP A 668 43.35 -7.04 -16.80
CA ASP A 668 43.48 -8.29 -16.03
C ASP A 668 43.37 -8.05 -14.51
N PHE A 669 43.86 -6.90 -14.03
CA PHE A 669 43.70 -6.48 -12.63
C PHE A 669 42.23 -6.20 -12.30
N PHE A 670 41.52 -5.49 -13.19
CA PHE A 670 40.09 -5.25 -13.01
C PHE A 670 39.32 -6.57 -12.96
N ASP A 671 39.60 -7.51 -13.87
CA ASP A 671 39.01 -8.85 -13.86
C ASP A 671 39.27 -9.56 -12.52
N ALA A 672 40.51 -9.55 -12.01
CA ALA A 672 40.84 -10.17 -10.73
C ALA A 672 40.10 -9.53 -9.55
N VAL A 673 39.98 -8.20 -9.53
CA VAL A 673 39.23 -7.47 -8.50
C VAL A 673 37.73 -7.80 -8.56
N GLN A 674 37.14 -7.89 -9.75
CA GLN A 674 35.73 -8.26 -9.88
C GLN A 674 35.47 -9.68 -9.40
N ASN A 675 36.33 -10.64 -9.76
CA ASN A 675 36.25 -12.01 -9.21
C ASN A 675 36.38 -12.00 -7.68
N ALA A 676 37.30 -11.23 -7.09
CA ALA A 676 37.41 -11.14 -5.63
C ALA A 676 36.17 -10.52 -4.96
N ARG A 677 35.52 -9.54 -5.61
CA ARG A 677 34.24 -8.96 -5.15
C ARG A 677 33.11 -9.97 -5.27
N LEU A 678 33.07 -10.76 -6.34
CA LEU A 678 32.11 -11.85 -6.52
C LEU A 678 32.25 -12.84 -5.38
N VAL A 679 33.47 -13.33 -5.07
CA VAL A 679 33.69 -14.27 -3.97
C VAL A 679 33.20 -13.71 -2.62
N ALA A 680 33.48 -12.44 -2.33
CA ALA A 680 33.01 -11.79 -1.11
C ALA A 680 31.49 -11.68 -1.02
N ASN A 681 30.83 -11.28 -2.12
CA ASN A 681 29.38 -11.18 -2.15
C ASN A 681 28.71 -12.56 -2.17
N ALA A 682 29.30 -13.56 -2.82
CA ALA A 682 28.77 -14.90 -2.91
C ALA A 682 28.86 -15.60 -1.55
N GLU A 683 29.94 -15.38 -0.78
CA GLU A 683 30.04 -15.88 0.60
C GLU A 683 28.89 -15.34 1.45
N ARG A 684 28.65 -14.03 1.35
CA ARG A 684 27.54 -13.39 2.04
C ARG A 684 26.19 -13.92 1.57
N TYR A 685 26.00 -14.09 0.26
CA TYR A 685 24.79 -14.66 -0.35
C TYR A 685 24.46 -16.01 0.26
N TYR A 686 25.39 -16.98 0.23
CA TYR A 686 25.15 -18.32 0.77
C TYR A 686 24.87 -18.32 2.27
N ARG A 687 25.42 -17.36 3.02
CA ARG A 687 25.12 -17.20 4.45
C ARG A 687 23.70 -16.67 4.69
N VAL A 688 23.25 -15.66 3.95
CA VAL A 688 21.91 -15.05 4.11
C VAL A 688 20.79 -15.87 3.46
N MET A 689 21.15 -16.77 2.55
CA MET A 689 20.26 -17.68 1.83
C MET A 689 19.25 -18.44 2.71
N TYR A 690 19.63 -18.74 3.95
CA TYR A 690 18.78 -19.46 4.91
C TYR A 690 18.04 -18.57 5.92
N TYR A 691 18.26 -17.25 5.88
CA TYR A 691 17.59 -16.28 6.75
C TYR A 691 16.36 -15.63 6.09
N GLY A 692 16.35 -15.45 4.77
CA GLY A 692 15.19 -14.93 4.03
C GLY A 692 15.38 -14.88 2.52
N SER A 693 14.35 -15.24 1.75
CA SER A 693 14.39 -15.26 0.28
C SER A 693 14.62 -13.87 -0.31
N HIS A 694 13.93 -12.85 0.20
CA HIS A 694 14.06 -11.47 -0.28
C HIS A 694 15.45 -10.86 0.01
N GLU A 695 16.08 -11.17 1.14
CA GLU A 695 17.44 -10.68 1.45
C GLU A 695 18.48 -11.23 0.46
N SER A 696 18.38 -12.53 0.14
CA SER A 696 19.26 -13.18 -0.83
C SER A 696 19.05 -12.66 -2.26
N TRP A 697 17.78 -12.43 -2.64
CA TRP A 697 17.41 -11.82 -3.92
C TRP A 697 17.99 -10.41 -4.06
N ASN A 698 17.72 -9.56 -3.06
CA ASN A 698 18.16 -8.17 -3.05
C ASN A 698 19.68 -8.06 -3.10
N LEU A 699 20.40 -8.96 -2.44
CA LEU A 699 21.86 -9.02 -2.51
C LEU A 699 22.35 -9.37 -3.93
N ARG A 700 21.74 -10.36 -4.59
CA ARG A 700 22.10 -10.75 -5.96
C ARG A 700 21.87 -9.61 -6.96
N ASP A 701 20.70 -8.99 -6.97
CA ASP A 701 20.41 -7.91 -7.91
C ASP A 701 21.20 -6.63 -7.59
N SER A 702 21.44 -6.32 -6.31
CA SER A 702 22.36 -5.25 -5.91
C SER A 702 23.78 -5.52 -6.41
N HIS A 703 24.23 -6.79 -6.37
CA HIS A 703 25.52 -7.17 -6.93
C HIS A 703 25.57 -6.94 -8.44
N MET A 704 24.57 -7.40 -9.18
CA MET A 704 24.50 -7.21 -10.63
C MET A 704 24.55 -5.72 -11.00
N PHE A 705 23.76 -4.89 -10.32
CA PHE A 705 23.75 -3.44 -10.54
C PHE A 705 25.10 -2.79 -10.21
N GLU A 706 25.70 -3.11 -9.06
CA GLU A 706 27.00 -2.57 -8.67
C GLU A 706 28.13 -3.01 -9.60
N THR A 707 28.06 -4.23 -10.14
CA THR A 707 28.99 -4.72 -11.16
C THR A 707 28.81 -3.92 -12.47
N LEU A 708 27.58 -3.72 -12.93
CA LEU A 708 27.28 -2.89 -14.11
C LEU A 708 27.83 -1.46 -13.94
N ARG A 709 27.59 -0.84 -12.77
CA ARG A 709 28.10 0.50 -12.47
C ARG A 709 29.62 0.59 -12.57
N ARG A 710 30.35 -0.40 -12.02
CA ARG A 710 31.82 -0.45 -12.12
C ARG A 710 32.32 -0.63 -13.55
N VAL A 711 31.63 -1.44 -14.35
CA VAL A 711 31.97 -1.64 -15.76
C VAL A 711 31.76 -0.34 -16.55
N LEU A 712 30.64 0.35 -16.33
CA LEU A 712 30.38 1.68 -16.93
C LEU A 712 31.41 2.73 -16.48
N ASP A 713 31.68 2.82 -15.18
CA ASP A 713 32.66 3.76 -14.63
C ASP A 713 34.06 3.54 -15.22
N ARG A 714 34.45 2.27 -15.42
CA ARG A 714 35.74 1.88 -16.01
C ARG A 714 35.82 2.18 -17.50
N ALA A 715 34.72 2.04 -18.23
CA ALA A 715 34.62 2.36 -19.66
C ALA A 715 34.51 3.87 -19.91
N GLY A 716 34.07 4.63 -18.91
CA GLY A 716 33.99 6.09 -18.93
C GLY A 716 32.56 6.61 -18.96
N PRO A 717 32.36 7.92 -18.72
CA PRO A 717 31.04 8.52 -18.53
C PRO A 717 30.14 8.45 -19.78
N GLU A 718 30.72 8.42 -20.98
CA GLU A 718 30.02 8.33 -22.25
C GLU A 718 29.74 6.87 -22.68
N SER A 719 30.18 5.89 -21.91
CA SER A 719 29.97 4.48 -22.23
C SER A 719 28.48 4.11 -22.15
N ARG A 720 28.07 3.22 -23.06
CA ARG A 720 26.71 2.72 -23.18
C ARG A 720 26.69 1.21 -23.14
N ALA A 721 25.71 0.65 -22.43
CA ALA A 721 25.61 -0.77 -22.19
C ALA A 721 24.25 -1.33 -22.59
N VAL A 722 24.28 -2.51 -23.22
CA VAL A 722 23.09 -3.36 -23.36
C VAL A 722 23.16 -4.43 -22.28
N VAL A 723 22.10 -4.57 -21.48
CA VAL A 723 21.99 -5.57 -20.42
C VAL A 723 21.05 -6.68 -20.87
N TRP A 724 21.46 -7.93 -20.79
CA TRP A 724 20.62 -9.10 -21.05
C TRP A 724 20.36 -9.83 -19.75
N ALA A 725 19.12 -9.82 -19.28
CA ALA A 725 18.71 -10.58 -18.10
C ALA A 725 17.22 -10.96 -18.22
N HIS A 726 16.73 -11.82 -17.35
CA HIS A 726 15.33 -12.21 -17.33
C HIS A 726 14.41 -11.00 -17.06
N ASN A 727 13.14 -11.06 -17.49
CA ASN A 727 12.14 -10.02 -17.21
C ASN A 727 12.03 -9.70 -15.70
N SER A 728 12.16 -10.71 -14.84
CA SER A 728 12.17 -10.57 -13.37
C SER A 728 13.31 -9.68 -12.85
N HIS A 729 14.40 -9.55 -13.59
CA HIS A 729 15.55 -8.73 -13.23
C HIS A 729 15.47 -7.32 -13.82
N ILE A 730 14.96 -7.17 -15.05
CA ILE A 730 15.08 -5.90 -15.79
C ILE A 730 13.85 -4.98 -15.72
N GLY A 731 12.66 -5.49 -15.38
CA GLY A 731 11.49 -4.65 -15.16
C GLY A 731 11.65 -3.81 -13.90
N ASP A 732 10.93 -2.70 -13.75
CA ASP A 732 10.94 -1.96 -12.47
C ASP A 732 10.12 -2.72 -11.40
N ALA A 733 10.83 -3.39 -10.48
CA ALA A 733 10.22 -4.26 -9.45
C ALA A 733 9.17 -3.57 -8.57
N ARG A 734 9.22 -2.23 -8.41
CA ARG A 734 8.22 -1.48 -7.63
C ARG A 734 6.79 -1.66 -8.15
N PHE A 735 6.67 -2.04 -9.42
CA PHE A 735 5.41 -2.20 -10.13
C PHE A 735 5.05 -3.67 -10.39
N THR A 736 5.67 -4.60 -9.66
CA THR A 736 5.35 -6.04 -9.65
C THR A 736 5.14 -6.54 -8.22
N ASP A 737 4.65 -7.77 -8.03
CA ASP A 737 4.56 -8.35 -6.67
C ASP A 737 5.94 -8.49 -6.00
N MET A 738 7.04 -8.48 -6.77
CA MET A 738 8.40 -8.53 -6.22
C MET A 738 8.63 -7.33 -5.29
N GLY A 739 8.49 -6.10 -5.80
CA GLY A 739 8.70 -4.91 -4.99
C GLY A 739 7.52 -4.59 -4.08
N SER A 740 6.29 -4.78 -4.55
CA SER A 740 5.09 -4.35 -3.80
C SER A 740 4.64 -5.30 -2.69
N ALA A 741 4.91 -6.61 -2.83
CA ALA A 741 4.47 -7.62 -1.87
C ALA A 741 5.62 -8.39 -1.20
N ARG A 742 6.75 -8.62 -1.90
CA ARG A 742 7.87 -9.44 -1.39
C ARG A 742 9.05 -8.62 -0.86
N GLY A 743 9.06 -7.30 -1.03
CA GLY A 743 10.18 -6.44 -0.64
C GLY A 743 11.46 -6.72 -1.46
N GLU A 744 11.30 -7.32 -2.63
CA GLU A 744 12.36 -7.68 -3.56
C GLU A 744 12.66 -6.51 -4.51
N LEU A 745 13.94 -6.18 -4.67
CA LEU A 745 14.44 -5.21 -5.63
C LEU A 745 15.07 -5.93 -6.83
N ASN A 746 15.21 -5.25 -7.96
CA ASN A 746 15.92 -5.80 -9.10
C ASN A 746 16.80 -4.77 -9.83
N ILE A 747 17.69 -5.25 -10.71
CA ILE A 747 18.61 -4.37 -11.46
C ILE A 747 17.85 -3.35 -12.33
N GLY A 748 16.67 -3.69 -12.84
CA GLY A 748 15.79 -2.78 -13.58
C GLY A 748 15.38 -1.55 -12.77
N GLN A 749 14.85 -1.78 -11.57
CA GLN A 749 14.54 -0.72 -10.61
C GLN A 749 15.79 0.11 -10.27
N LEU A 750 16.91 -0.53 -9.92
CA LEU A 750 18.13 0.18 -9.52
C LEU A 750 18.69 1.04 -10.67
N CYS A 751 18.66 0.54 -11.90
CA CYS A 751 19.03 1.30 -13.09
C CYS A 751 18.08 2.49 -13.30
N ARG A 752 16.78 2.32 -13.07
CA ARG A 752 15.80 3.41 -13.17
C ARG A 752 16.04 4.48 -12.11
N GLU A 753 16.35 4.09 -10.89
CA GLU A 753 16.62 5.00 -9.78
C GLU A 753 17.90 5.82 -9.99
N GLU A 754 18.97 5.19 -10.50
CA GLU A 754 20.25 5.84 -10.74
C GLU A 754 20.29 6.65 -12.05
N PHE A 755 19.85 6.06 -13.17
CA PHE A 755 19.99 6.64 -14.50
C PHE A 755 18.70 7.32 -15.01
N GLY A 756 17.59 7.22 -14.29
CA GLY A 756 16.32 7.81 -14.68
C GLY A 756 15.87 7.34 -16.07
N ARG A 757 15.57 8.29 -16.96
CA ARG A 757 15.16 7.99 -18.35
C ARG A 757 16.30 7.53 -19.26
N GLN A 758 17.55 7.58 -18.79
CA GLN A 758 18.68 7.03 -19.53
C GLN A 758 18.83 5.51 -19.35
N ALA A 759 18.05 4.91 -18.44
CA ALA A 759 17.80 3.47 -18.41
C ALA A 759 16.48 3.19 -19.15
N VAL A 760 16.57 2.43 -20.24
CA VAL A 760 15.42 1.94 -21.01
C VAL A 760 15.21 0.47 -20.70
N LEU A 761 14.01 0.09 -20.26
CA LEU A 761 13.63 -1.26 -19.86
C LEU A 761 12.71 -1.87 -20.92
N ILE A 762 13.12 -2.94 -21.58
CA ILE A 762 12.36 -3.58 -22.66
C ILE A 762 12.04 -5.02 -22.27
N GLY A 763 10.77 -5.28 -21.94
CA GLY A 763 10.27 -6.62 -21.61
C GLY A 763 9.94 -7.44 -22.86
N PHE A 764 9.86 -8.76 -22.71
CA PHE A 764 9.48 -9.69 -23.78
C PHE A 764 8.38 -10.64 -23.30
N GLY A 765 7.52 -11.13 -24.19
CA GLY A 765 6.46 -12.07 -23.82
C GLY A 765 6.06 -13.03 -24.93
N THR A 766 5.37 -14.11 -24.55
CA THR A 766 4.79 -15.09 -25.47
C THR A 766 3.48 -15.69 -24.99
N HIS A 767 2.60 -16.04 -25.92
CA HIS A 767 1.36 -16.74 -25.63
C HIS A 767 1.57 -18.24 -25.44
N GLY A 768 2.31 -18.88 -26.36
CA GLY A 768 2.51 -20.33 -26.36
C GLY A 768 3.73 -20.79 -27.15
N GLY A 769 3.73 -22.06 -27.56
CA GLY A 769 4.83 -22.70 -28.30
C GLY A 769 5.62 -23.67 -27.43
N THR A 770 6.95 -23.67 -27.56
CA THR A 770 7.85 -24.55 -26.79
C THR A 770 9.01 -23.77 -26.18
N VAL A 771 9.52 -24.28 -25.06
CA VAL A 771 10.62 -23.69 -24.30
C VAL A 771 11.59 -24.80 -23.87
N ALA A 772 12.89 -24.51 -23.88
CA ALA A 772 13.87 -25.36 -23.20
C ALA A 772 13.82 -25.06 -21.70
N ALA A 773 13.53 -26.05 -20.87
CA ALA A 773 13.49 -25.89 -19.42
C ALA A 773 13.69 -27.23 -18.72
N ALA A 774 14.12 -27.22 -17.46
CA ALA A 774 14.13 -28.41 -16.61
C ALA A 774 12.84 -28.51 -15.78
N SER A 775 12.52 -29.71 -15.30
CA SER A 775 11.41 -29.90 -14.34
C SER A 775 11.82 -29.63 -12.89
N GLU A 776 13.11 -29.76 -12.58
CA GLU A 776 13.71 -29.55 -11.25
C GLU A 776 15.09 -28.91 -11.41
N TRP A 777 15.64 -28.36 -10.32
CA TRP A 777 17.04 -27.95 -10.26
C TRP A 777 17.95 -29.14 -10.57
N ASP A 778 19.00 -28.88 -11.36
CA ASP A 778 19.99 -29.87 -11.82
C ASP A 778 19.43 -31.04 -12.67
N ALA A 779 18.13 -31.04 -12.98
CA ALA A 779 17.56 -32.01 -13.89
C ALA A 779 17.95 -31.74 -15.36
N PRO A 780 17.91 -32.77 -16.22
CA PRO A 780 18.17 -32.59 -17.65
C PRO A 780 17.23 -31.56 -18.29
N MET A 781 17.71 -30.91 -19.34
CA MET A 781 16.89 -30.04 -20.18
C MET A 781 15.80 -30.86 -20.90
N GLU A 782 14.59 -30.33 -20.92
CA GLU A 782 13.46 -30.85 -21.68
C GLU A 782 12.93 -29.77 -22.63
N VAL A 783 12.41 -30.19 -23.78
CA VAL A 783 11.59 -29.31 -24.63
C VAL A 783 10.16 -29.40 -24.12
N LYS A 784 9.68 -28.34 -23.48
CA LYS A 784 8.37 -28.30 -22.81
C LYS A 784 7.42 -27.42 -23.61
N ALA A 785 6.15 -27.81 -23.69
CA ALA A 785 5.11 -26.98 -24.29
C ALA A 785 4.71 -25.87 -23.33
N VAL A 786 4.75 -24.62 -23.80
CA VAL A 786 4.26 -23.46 -23.05
C VAL A 786 2.74 -23.47 -23.09
N ARG A 787 2.09 -23.40 -21.92
CA ARG A 787 0.62 -23.36 -21.86
C ARG A 787 0.11 -22.08 -22.53
N PRO A 788 -1.07 -22.09 -23.18
CA PRO A 788 -1.72 -20.87 -23.62
C PRO A 788 -1.82 -19.84 -22.49
N SER A 789 -1.65 -18.55 -22.82
CA SER A 789 -1.75 -17.49 -21.84
C SER A 789 -3.08 -17.48 -21.10
N ARG A 790 -3.05 -17.06 -19.84
CA ARG A 790 -4.27 -16.99 -19.03
C ARG A 790 -5.17 -15.83 -19.46
N PRO A 791 -6.51 -15.96 -19.43
CA PRO A 791 -7.42 -14.88 -19.83
C PRO A 791 -7.29 -13.57 -19.03
N ASP A 792 -6.74 -13.63 -17.82
CA ASP A 792 -6.53 -12.52 -16.88
C ASP A 792 -5.11 -11.92 -16.96
N SER A 793 -4.33 -12.27 -17.98
CA SER A 793 -2.93 -11.87 -18.16
C SER A 793 -2.73 -10.84 -19.28
N TYR A 794 -1.61 -10.11 -19.24
CA TYR A 794 -1.22 -9.23 -20.36
C TYR A 794 -0.98 -10.02 -21.64
N GLU A 795 -0.44 -11.25 -21.53
CA GLU A 795 -0.20 -12.11 -22.68
C GLU A 795 -1.50 -12.48 -23.42
N ALA A 796 -2.65 -12.58 -22.73
CA ALA A 796 -3.93 -12.79 -23.40
C ALA A 796 -4.41 -11.56 -24.16
N LEU A 797 -4.17 -10.35 -23.64
CA LEU A 797 -4.45 -9.12 -24.39
C LEU A 797 -3.59 -9.03 -25.65
N PHE A 798 -2.30 -9.37 -25.53
CA PHE A 798 -1.36 -9.36 -26.65
C PHE A 798 -1.67 -10.43 -27.69
N HIS A 799 -2.02 -11.65 -27.27
CA HIS A 799 -2.53 -12.68 -28.18
C HIS A 799 -3.78 -12.21 -28.93
N GLY A 800 -4.71 -11.54 -28.23
CA GLY A 800 -5.94 -11.00 -28.82
C GLY A 800 -5.71 -9.98 -29.95
N VAL A 801 -4.55 -9.33 -30.00
CA VAL A 801 -4.19 -8.39 -31.08
C VAL A 801 -4.21 -9.12 -32.43
N GLY A 802 -3.77 -10.37 -32.47
CA GLY A 802 -3.72 -11.20 -33.68
C GLY A 802 -2.51 -10.94 -34.58
N GLU A 803 -1.55 -10.13 -34.11
CA GLU A 803 -0.27 -9.92 -34.78
C GLU A 803 0.77 -10.92 -34.24
N PRO A 804 1.47 -11.69 -35.10
CA PRO A 804 2.35 -12.76 -34.65
C PRO A 804 3.57 -12.25 -33.87
N ARG A 805 3.95 -10.98 -34.08
CA ARG A 805 5.05 -10.32 -33.39
C ARG A 805 4.95 -8.81 -33.54
N PHE A 806 5.25 -8.08 -32.48
CA PHE A 806 5.20 -6.63 -32.51
C PHE A 806 6.05 -6.01 -31.39
N LEU A 807 6.31 -4.71 -31.53
CA LEU A 807 6.82 -3.83 -30.49
C LEU A 807 5.68 -2.95 -30.00
N LEU A 808 5.41 -2.96 -28.70
CA LEU A 808 4.57 -1.97 -28.04
C LEU A 808 5.48 -0.94 -27.35
N ASP A 809 5.49 0.29 -27.85
CA ASP A 809 6.15 1.41 -27.18
C ASP A 809 5.21 1.99 -26.10
N MET A 810 5.66 1.99 -24.85
CA MET A 810 4.93 2.48 -23.67
C MET A 810 5.52 3.80 -23.13
N GLY A 811 6.31 4.48 -23.97
CA GLY A 811 6.90 5.79 -23.74
C GLY A 811 5.88 6.92 -23.63
N ARG A 812 6.33 8.17 -23.83
CA ARG A 812 5.49 9.36 -23.58
C ARG A 812 4.31 9.50 -24.54
N ASP A 813 4.43 8.95 -25.74
CA ASP A 813 3.47 9.16 -26.82
C ASP A 813 2.39 8.07 -26.90
N MET A 814 2.39 7.13 -25.93
CA MET A 814 1.32 6.15 -25.78
C MET A 814 -0.01 6.86 -25.52
N ASP A 815 -1.07 6.42 -26.21
CA ASP A 815 -2.42 6.93 -26.00
C ASP A 815 -2.80 6.90 -24.50
N PRO A 816 -3.22 8.03 -23.90
CA PRO A 816 -3.49 8.09 -22.46
C PRO A 816 -4.59 7.14 -21.97
N ALA A 817 -5.58 6.83 -22.81
CA ALA A 817 -6.66 5.91 -22.45
C ALA A 817 -6.14 4.47 -22.44
N LEU A 818 -5.35 4.08 -23.45
CA LEU A 818 -4.67 2.79 -23.47
C LEU A 818 -3.66 2.64 -22.32
N ARG A 819 -2.83 3.67 -22.06
CA ARG A 819 -1.88 3.66 -20.93
C ARG A 819 -2.60 3.46 -19.60
N ARG A 820 -3.75 4.09 -19.40
CA ARG A 820 -4.56 3.93 -18.19
C ARG A 820 -5.14 2.52 -18.09
N ALA A 821 -5.67 1.96 -19.18
CA ALA A 821 -6.22 0.62 -19.19
C ALA A 821 -5.16 -0.49 -18.95
N LEU A 822 -3.93 -0.27 -19.43
CA LEU A 822 -2.80 -1.16 -19.18
C LEU A 822 -2.14 -0.95 -17.81
N ARG A 823 -2.50 0.11 -17.07
CA ARG A 823 -2.04 0.31 -15.69
C ARG A 823 -2.81 -0.53 -14.67
N ASP A 824 -3.95 -1.09 -15.05
CA ASP A 824 -4.66 -2.03 -14.18
C ASP A 824 -3.77 -3.26 -13.94
N PRO A 825 -3.48 -3.64 -12.68
CA PRO A 825 -2.63 -4.79 -12.41
C PRO A 825 -3.18 -6.08 -13.04
N ARG A 826 -2.34 -6.76 -13.81
CA ARG A 826 -2.66 -8.06 -14.44
C ARG A 826 -1.50 -9.02 -14.28
N LEU A 827 -1.78 -10.30 -14.50
CA LEU A 827 -0.74 -11.31 -14.46
C LEU A 827 0.22 -11.15 -15.64
N GLU A 828 1.51 -11.26 -15.36
CA GLU A 828 2.61 -11.38 -16.33
C GLU A 828 3.37 -12.68 -16.07
N ARG A 829 3.80 -13.34 -17.14
CA ARG A 829 4.45 -14.65 -17.13
C ARG A 829 5.98 -14.53 -17.02
N TYR A 830 6.56 -15.34 -16.14
CA TYR A 830 7.99 -15.42 -15.87
C TYR A 830 8.43 -16.89 -15.80
N ILE A 831 8.95 -17.44 -16.90
CA ILE A 831 9.43 -18.82 -16.97
C ILE A 831 10.95 -18.85 -16.78
N GLY A 832 11.43 -19.29 -15.63
CA GLY A 832 12.86 -19.43 -15.38
C GLY A 832 13.50 -20.61 -16.12
N VAL A 833 14.65 -21.05 -15.59
CA VAL A 833 15.35 -22.26 -16.07
C VAL A 833 14.57 -23.55 -15.74
N ILE A 834 13.66 -23.45 -14.78
CA ILE A 834 12.65 -24.44 -14.42
C ILE A 834 11.30 -23.99 -14.95
N TYR A 835 10.57 -24.91 -15.56
CA TYR A 835 9.18 -24.67 -15.96
C TYR A 835 8.27 -25.80 -15.48
N ARG A 836 7.22 -25.47 -14.74
CA ARG A 836 6.20 -26.39 -14.22
C ARG A 836 4.82 -26.02 -14.76
N PRO A 837 4.42 -26.56 -15.92
CA PRO A 837 3.10 -26.29 -16.51
C PRO A 837 1.93 -26.59 -15.55
N GLU A 838 2.09 -27.58 -14.67
CA GLU A 838 1.07 -28.06 -13.73
C GLU A 838 0.74 -27.02 -12.66
N THR A 839 1.73 -26.20 -12.26
CA THR A 839 1.61 -25.17 -11.21
C THR A 839 1.81 -23.76 -11.74
N GLU A 840 1.76 -23.56 -13.07
CA GLU A 840 2.20 -22.33 -13.75
C GLU A 840 1.63 -21.03 -13.16
N ARG A 841 0.35 -21.00 -12.77
CA ARG A 841 -0.25 -19.82 -12.14
C ARG A 841 0.50 -19.39 -10.86
N TRP A 842 0.99 -20.34 -10.09
CA TRP A 842 1.62 -20.08 -8.80
C TRP A 842 3.13 -19.87 -8.92
N SER A 843 3.78 -20.58 -9.85
CA SER A 843 5.24 -20.58 -9.99
C SER A 843 5.78 -19.67 -11.10
N HIS A 844 4.94 -19.23 -12.04
CA HIS A 844 5.39 -18.52 -13.24
C HIS A 844 4.51 -17.32 -13.60
N TYR A 845 3.62 -16.89 -12.70
CA TYR A 845 2.80 -15.70 -12.91
C TYR A 845 2.82 -14.81 -11.67
N SER A 846 2.99 -13.52 -11.89
CA SER A 846 2.96 -12.48 -10.86
C SER A 846 2.15 -11.28 -11.37
N HIS A 847 1.50 -10.53 -10.48
CA HIS A 847 0.86 -9.28 -10.89
C HIS A 847 1.91 -8.23 -11.20
N ALA A 848 1.62 -7.47 -12.24
CA ALA A 848 2.44 -6.39 -12.73
C ALA A 848 1.60 -5.23 -13.26
N THR A 849 2.18 -4.03 -13.24
CA THR A 849 1.68 -2.84 -13.93
C THR A 849 2.59 -2.57 -15.13
N LEU A 850 2.22 -3.08 -16.30
CA LEU A 850 3.15 -3.21 -17.43
C LEU A 850 3.76 -1.87 -17.91
N PRO A 851 2.99 -0.77 -18.09
CA PRO A 851 3.53 0.51 -18.56
C PRO A 851 4.37 1.27 -17.53
N ASP A 852 4.40 0.81 -16.28
CA ASP A 852 5.25 1.36 -15.23
C ASP A 852 6.47 0.47 -14.99
N GLN A 853 6.37 -0.83 -15.30
CA GLN A 853 7.48 -1.79 -15.26
C GLN A 853 8.46 -1.59 -16.43
N TYR A 854 7.98 -1.32 -17.64
CA TYR A 854 8.80 -1.24 -18.86
C TYR A 854 8.55 0.05 -19.66
N ASP A 855 9.56 0.49 -20.43
CA ASP A 855 9.39 1.53 -21.46
C ASP A 855 8.83 0.95 -22.76
N ALA A 856 9.12 -0.32 -23.05
CA ALA A 856 8.62 -1.01 -24.24
C ALA A 856 8.48 -2.51 -24.01
N PHE A 857 7.68 -3.17 -24.84
CA PHE A 857 7.44 -4.61 -24.76
C PHE A 857 7.48 -5.27 -26.14
N VAL A 858 8.26 -6.34 -26.26
CA VAL A 858 8.40 -7.12 -27.50
C VAL A 858 7.59 -8.40 -27.39
N TRP A 859 6.67 -8.59 -28.33
CA TRP A 859 5.78 -9.74 -28.35
C TRP A 859 6.16 -10.75 -29.45
N PHE A 860 6.07 -12.03 -29.11
CA PHE A 860 6.05 -13.15 -30.04
C PHE A 860 4.90 -14.06 -29.68
N ASP A 861 3.95 -14.30 -30.58
CA ASP A 861 2.76 -15.09 -30.25
C ASP A 861 3.09 -16.57 -29.96
N GLU A 862 4.03 -17.12 -30.74
CA GLU A 862 4.59 -18.46 -30.51
C GLU A 862 6.13 -18.41 -30.45
N THR A 863 6.71 -19.17 -29.52
CA THR A 863 8.16 -19.37 -29.42
C THR A 863 8.56 -20.84 -29.55
N ARG A 864 9.85 -21.08 -29.79
CA ARG A 864 10.46 -22.41 -29.87
C ARG A 864 11.60 -22.57 -28.88
N ALA A 865 11.80 -23.79 -28.39
CA ALA A 865 12.93 -24.10 -27.54
C ALA A 865 14.26 -23.77 -28.25
N VAL A 866 15.21 -23.18 -27.53
CA VAL A 866 16.59 -22.96 -28.02
C VAL A 866 17.24 -24.27 -28.45
N THR A 867 18.23 -24.20 -29.35
CA THR A 867 18.97 -25.38 -29.78
C THR A 867 20.25 -25.56 -28.94
N PRO A 868 20.29 -26.48 -27.95
CA PRO A 868 21.46 -26.64 -27.08
C PRO A 868 22.68 -27.17 -27.85
N VAL A 869 23.87 -26.68 -27.50
CA VAL A 869 25.15 -27.19 -28.01
C VAL A 869 25.65 -28.30 -27.07
N PRO A 870 25.83 -29.55 -27.54
CA PRO A 870 26.20 -30.66 -26.68
C PRO A 870 27.51 -30.44 -25.92
N THR A 871 27.50 -30.63 -24.60
CA THR A 871 28.71 -30.74 -23.78
C THR A 871 28.49 -31.76 -22.66
N ARG A 872 29.57 -32.37 -22.15
CA ARG A 872 29.47 -33.17 -20.93
C ARG A 872 29.30 -32.22 -19.75
N VAL A 873 28.14 -32.25 -19.10
CA VAL A 873 27.94 -31.60 -17.80
C VAL A 873 28.99 -32.14 -16.84
N ILE A 874 29.77 -31.26 -16.21
CA ILE A 874 30.68 -31.66 -15.14
C ILE A 874 29.79 -31.86 -13.91
N ALA A 875 29.53 -33.12 -13.55
CA ALA A 875 28.86 -33.43 -12.29
C ALA A 875 29.78 -33.01 -11.13
N GLY A 876 29.31 -32.14 -10.23
CA GLY A 876 30.02 -31.80 -8.98
C GLY A 876 29.96 -30.35 -8.52
N GLU A 877 29.62 -29.37 -9.37
CA GLU A 877 29.47 -27.97 -8.91
C GLU A 877 27.99 -27.63 -8.69
N GLU A 878 27.41 -28.11 -7.58
CA GLU A 878 26.05 -27.78 -7.13
C GLU A 878 26.04 -26.36 -6.52
N GLU A 879 26.11 -25.34 -7.38
CA GLU A 879 26.00 -23.93 -7.00
C GLU A 879 24.71 -23.29 -7.58
N THR A 880 23.57 -23.98 -7.61
CA THR A 880 22.33 -23.38 -8.14
C THR A 880 21.10 -23.70 -7.29
N TYR A 881 20.85 -22.83 -6.32
CA TYR A 881 19.49 -22.50 -5.88
C TYR A 881 19.35 -20.97 -5.95
N PRO A 882 19.04 -20.38 -7.11
CA PRO A 882 18.39 -19.07 -7.11
C PRO A 882 16.99 -19.30 -6.51
N PHE A 883 16.76 -18.70 -5.35
CA PHE A 883 15.41 -18.50 -4.84
C PHE A 883 14.83 -17.35 -5.66
N GLY A 884 13.59 -17.47 -6.12
CA GLY A 884 12.85 -16.31 -6.67
C GLY A 884 12.24 -16.44 -8.06
N LEU A 885 11.85 -17.64 -8.49
CA LEU A 885 10.68 -17.85 -9.36
C LEU A 885 9.84 -19.03 -8.83
#